data_AF-A0A257TT35-F1
#
_entry.id   AF-A0A257TT35-F1
#
_cell.length_a   1.000
_cell.length_b   1.000
_cell.length_c   1.000
_cell.angle_alpha   90.00
_cell.angle_beta   90.00
_cell.angle_gamma   90.00
#
_symmetry.space_group_name_H-M   'P 1'
#
loop_
_entity.id
_entity.type
_entity.pdbx_description
1 polymer ?
#
loop_
_entity_poly.entity_id
_entity_poly.type
_entity_poly.pdbx_seq_one_letter_code
_entity_poly.pdbx_strand_id
1 'polypeptide(L)'
;MIGGSAMNKPVHPIKSTILRLGGVFLFALTAAAFPGNGGGRLSEKAPHAAKPATEKWPHPFPCRIHEGANRDLFIMTLGDVKTSLADGVFDPAKDQVTLNDGTVIMNYYRDSLGIKFFKPIDKSEFPLPPSGWCSWYYYYQEINAKEIERNAEWIAHNLKGYGADYVQIDDGWQGKGHGSGDNRDWTTVNGRFAPGMDKLAAYIKSLGLKPGLWLAPHGQSNPKVVADNPGAFLMNSDTSVSRTWEGEYLVDPSSKAGLGYLRNLFTTLKGWGYDYFKIDGQPIVIDEYALRKAYMEHPSDNTDSLYRATIETVRNAVGEKRYLLGCWGIPLDGVGIMNGSRTGGDVELGWSGFMTSLEATMHQYFLHNVAWYCDPDVMLLRYPLTLDQARAWATLQGLTGEALMSSDRLPDLPADRVEILKSVFPAQDIRPLDLYPSKTMKHIWDLKISHLGRDYDVVGLFNFDMDKSKTLFLKLKDLCYDDTSLVQVFDFWNKEYLGAWRKGMAVTIPPTSVRVLTLLKSNGHIQLISTNRHITQGYPDLISLESSGNEFHGKSKVIAGAPYSLYFAFPRGENFKVGAATVGELRVKADNHQGWARVEFTSPKSTEVNWEVSFTPADYYHYPVSTPYGLSVVAKGLDGAEVHWSDQYNLNMGCEVYLNGDLAGYTPTNIFPLTGLNPDSSYEVSVKSVWEDGRESNDAVSQLFKLKSLLPDNIYSSELHPVYATIGWGTLGVDRSVMGSKMSIDGGIYEHGLGTHANSDILFNVDDLYARFTAVVGLDDNSKSRVVDNGSKDGSVVFFVYGDGHELWHSGVMTHASGATPVSIDIKGVKHLLLKVTDAGDGIAYDHADWANARLENLSR
;
A
#
# COMPACT_ATOMS: atom_id res chain seq x y z
N MET A 1 27.04 13.16 -2.07
CA MET A 1 27.32 14.14 -0.99
C MET A 1 25.96 14.51 -0.41
N ILE A 2 25.80 14.24 0.87
CA ILE A 2 24.54 13.95 1.56
C ILE A 2 24.03 15.25 2.19
N GLY A 3 22.89 15.76 1.72
CA GLY A 3 22.19 16.91 2.31
C GLY A 3 21.17 16.43 3.34
N GLY A 4 21.25 16.98 4.55
CA GLY A 4 20.49 16.52 5.72
C GLY A 4 18.97 16.72 5.63
N SER A 5 18.26 15.72 6.14
CA SER A 5 16.82 15.69 6.39
C SER A 5 16.46 16.68 7.52
N ALA A 6 15.64 17.69 7.22
CA ALA A 6 15.06 18.58 8.22
C ALA A 6 13.71 18.04 8.73
N MET A 7 13.48 18.24 10.02
CA MET A 7 12.49 17.63 10.91
C MET A 7 11.02 17.77 10.49
N ASN A 8 10.28 16.65 10.48
CA ASN A 8 8.81 16.61 10.54
C ASN A 8 8.34 16.89 11.97
N LYS A 9 7.39 17.83 12.17
CA LYS A 9 6.72 18.03 13.46
C LYS A 9 5.40 17.23 13.55
N PRO A 10 5.03 16.71 14.73
CA PRO A 10 3.86 15.87 14.92
C PRO A 10 2.55 16.68 15.05
N VAL A 11 1.46 16.08 14.55
CA VAL A 11 0.07 16.53 14.70
C VAL A 11 -0.41 16.28 16.14
N HIS A 12 -1.14 17.24 16.71
CA HIS A 12 -1.63 17.20 18.10
C HIS A 12 -2.55 16.00 18.42
N PRO A 13 -2.49 15.40 19.64
CA PRO A 13 -3.32 14.28 20.03
C PRO A 13 -4.75 14.70 20.40
N ILE A 14 -5.73 13.98 19.85
CA ILE A 14 -7.17 14.10 20.12
C ILE A 14 -7.47 13.50 21.51
N LYS A 15 -8.10 14.27 22.40
CA LYS A 15 -8.59 13.80 23.70
C LYS A 15 -9.88 13.00 23.54
N SER A 16 -9.86 11.68 23.80
CA SER A 16 -11.05 10.85 23.92
C SER A 16 -11.68 10.97 25.31
N THR A 17 -12.94 11.41 25.39
CA THR A 17 -13.72 11.36 26.64
C THR A 17 -14.51 10.05 26.67
N ILE A 18 -14.17 9.17 27.61
CA ILE A 18 -14.87 7.91 27.87
C ILE A 18 -16.10 8.20 28.75
N LEU A 19 -17.31 8.00 28.22
CA LEU A 19 -18.51 7.90 29.04
C LEU A 19 -18.70 6.45 29.50
N ARG A 20 -18.69 6.25 30.82
CA ARG A 20 -19.14 5.00 31.46
C ARG A 20 -20.68 4.99 31.52
N LEU A 21 -21.30 3.94 31.01
CA LEU A 21 -22.68 3.56 31.39
C LEU A 21 -22.67 2.12 31.87
N GLY A 22 -23.09 1.93 33.11
CA GLY A 22 -23.24 0.62 33.73
C GLY A 22 -24.70 0.15 33.71
N GLY A 23 -24.86 -1.17 33.78
CA GLY A 23 -25.86 -1.80 34.63
C GLY A 23 -27.22 -2.20 34.03
N VAL A 24 -27.31 -3.49 33.66
CA VAL A 24 -28.40 -4.46 33.94
C VAL A 24 -29.83 -4.15 33.46
N PHE A 25 -30.38 -5.02 32.59
CA PHE A 25 -31.63 -5.77 32.87
C PHE A 25 -31.79 -6.99 31.95
N LEU A 26 -32.21 -8.09 32.55
CA LEU A 26 -32.50 -9.41 31.99
C LEU A 26 -34.02 -9.53 31.78
N PHE A 27 -34.51 -10.10 30.66
CA PHE A 27 -35.69 -10.98 30.64
C PHE A 27 -35.77 -11.77 29.31
N ALA A 28 -36.18 -13.03 29.44
CA ALA A 28 -36.25 -14.08 28.43
C ALA A 28 -37.63 -14.19 27.77
N LEU A 29 -37.80 -15.25 26.94
CA LEU A 29 -38.98 -15.79 26.23
C LEU A 29 -39.13 -15.32 24.77
N THR A 30 -39.46 -16.15 23.77
CA THR A 30 -39.65 -17.61 23.61
C THR A 30 -39.69 -17.91 22.11
N ALA A 31 -39.30 -19.13 21.72
CA ALA A 31 -39.48 -19.69 20.39
C ALA A 31 -40.96 -19.96 20.05
N ALA A 32 -41.33 -19.82 18.78
CA ALA A 32 -42.48 -20.51 18.18
C ALA A 32 -42.22 -20.78 16.69
N ALA A 33 -42.16 -22.07 16.37
CA ALA A 33 -42.23 -22.61 15.02
C ALA A 33 -43.70 -22.88 14.65
N PHE A 34 -44.03 -22.90 13.35
CA PHE A 34 -44.94 -23.87 12.69
C PHE A 34 -45.06 -23.58 11.17
N PRO A 35 -45.56 -24.53 10.34
CA PRO A 35 -45.01 -24.85 9.02
C PRO A 35 -46.05 -24.71 7.89
N GLY A 36 -45.66 -24.99 6.64
CA GLY A 36 -46.65 -25.19 5.57
C GLY A 36 -46.07 -25.32 4.16
N ASN A 37 -46.20 -26.53 3.60
CA ASN A 37 -45.86 -26.98 2.24
C ASN A 37 -46.50 -26.18 1.09
N GLY A 38 -45.83 -26.21 -0.07
CA GLY A 38 -46.48 -25.99 -1.38
C GLY A 38 -45.49 -26.02 -2.54
N GLY A 39 -45.46 -27.12 -3.30
CA GLY A 39 -44.59 -27.28 -4.46
C GLY A 39 -45.02 -26.47 -5.69
N GLY A 40 -44.03 -26.12 -6.52
CA GLY A 40 -44.24 -25.54 -7.84
C GLY A 40 -42.92 -25.46 -8.61
N ARG A 41 -42.73 -26.35 -9.60
CA ARG A 41 -41.69 -26.21 -10.63
C ARG A 41 -42.02 -24.99 -11.48
N LEU A 42 -41.16 -23.98 -11.47
CA LEU A 42 -41.10 -22.94 -12.49
C LEU A 42 -39.65 -22.75 -12.91
N SER A 43 -39.38 -23.05 -14.18
CA SER A 43 -38.16 -22.69 -14.87
C SER A 43 -38.18 -21.17 -15.09
N GLU A 44 -37.54 -20.41 -14.20
CA GLU A 44 -37.28 -19.00 -14.44
C GLU A 44 -35.96 -18.87 -15.20
N LYS A 45 -36.07 -18.48 -16.48
CA LYS A 45 -34.95 -17.88 -17.21
C LYS A 45 -34.51 -16.66 -16.41
N ALA A 46 -33.25 -16.63 -15.98
CA ALA A 46 -32.66 -15.47 -15.34
C ALA A 46 -32.88 -14.22 -16.21
N PRO A 47 -33.37 -13.11 -15.65
CA PRO A 47 -33.57 -11.88 -16.40
C PRO A 47 -32.21 -11.35 -16.83
N HIS A 48 -32.12 -10.92 -18.10
CA HIS A 48 -30.98 -10.18 -18.63
C HIS A 48 -30.55 -9.08 -17.65
N ALA A 49 -29.35 -9.21 -17.09
CA ALA A 49 -28.73 -8.15 -16.31
C ALA A 49 -28.45 -6.97 -17.26
N ALA A 50 -29.36 -6.00 -17.28
CA ALA A 50 -29.05 -4.68 -17.77
C ALA A 50 -27.84 -4.18 -16.98
N LYS A 51 -26.75 -3.82 -17.68
CA LYS A 51 -25.57 -3.19 -17.07
C LYS A 51 -26.05 -2.10 -16.10
N PRO A 52 -25.69 -2.14 -14.80
CA PRO A 52 -25.81 -0.95 -13.98
C PRO A 52 -24.99 0.12 -14.69
N ALA A 53 -25.61 1.24 -15.02
CA ALA A 53 -24.84 2.42 -15.38
C ALA A 53 -24.02 2.76 -14.13
N THR A 54 -22.70 2.57 -14.19
CA THR A 54 -21.78 2.95 -13.12
C THR A 54 -22.14 4.38 -12.68
N GLU A 55 -22.56 4.56 -11.43
CA GLU A 55 -23.01 5.87 -10.95
C GLU A 55 -21.90 6.90 -11.16
N LYS A 56 -22.25 8.06 -11.73
CA LYS A 56 -21.27 9.12 -11.96
C LYS A 56 -20.75 9.62 -10.61
N TRP A 57 -19.44 9.63 -10.42
CA TRP A 57 -18.81 10.18 -9.21
C TRP A 57 -19.15 11.68 -9.01
N PRO A 58 -19.30 12.17 -7.76
CA PRO A 58 -19.27 11.44 -6.49
C PRO A 58 -20.55 10.66 -6.20
N HIS A 59 -20.40 9.45 -5.64
CA HIS A 59 -21.49 8.59 -5.17
C HIS A 59 -21.09 7.87 -3.88
N PRO A 60 -22.06 7.40 -3.06
CA PRO A 60 -21.76 6.67 -1.84
C PRO A 60 -21.09 5.32 -2.09
N PHE A 61 -20.15 4.93 -1.22
CA PHE A 61 -19.43 3.66 -1.31
C PHE A 61 -19.20 3.04 0.08
N PRO A 62 -19.02 1.71 0.20
CA PRO A 62 -18.81 1.07 1.50
C PRO A 62 -17.52 1.58 2.15
N CYS A 63 -17.52 1.71 3.48
CA CYS A 63 -16.36 2.18 4.22
C CYS A 63 -16.18 1.47 5.57
N ARG A 64 -14.94 1.44 6.04
CA ARG A 64 -14.54 1.12 7.41
C ARG A 64 -13.95 2.37 8.05
N ILE A 65 -14.39 2.67 9.25
CA ILE A 65 -13.87 3.79 10.05
C ILE A 65 -13.09 3.30 11.28
N HIS A 66 -13.02 1.98 11.47
CA HIS A 66 -12.26 1.33 12.51
C HIS A 66 -11.40 0.18 11.98
N GLU A 67 -10.24 0.00 12.61
CA GLU A 67 -9.40 -1.16 12.38
C GLU A 67 -10.10 -2.45 12.83
N GLY A 68 -10.02 -3.48 12.00
CA GLY A 68 -10.69 -4.76 12.20
C GLY A 68 -9.91 -5.69 13.11
N ALA A 69 -10.45 -6.88 13.33
CA ALA A 69 -9.80 -7.89 14.17
C ALA A 69 -8.45 -8.35 13.58
N ASN A 70 -8.37 -8.49 12.25
CA ASN A 70 -7.12 -8.78 11.56
C ASN A 70 -6.36 -7.47 11.28
N ARG A 71 -5.34 -7.19 12.09
CA ARG A 71 -4.51 -5.99 11.99
C ARG A 71 -3.48 -6.04 10.86
N ASP A 72 -3.34 -7.15 10.16
CA ASP A 72 -2.46 -7.27 8.98
C ASP A 72 -3.20 -7.00 7.67
N LEU A 73 -4.52 -6.75 7.73
CA LEU A 73 -5.38 -6.58 6.56
C LEU A 73 -5.48 -5.12 6.11
N PHE A 74 -5.23 -4.89 4.83
CA PHE A 74 -5.40 -3.62 4.11
C PHE A 74 -6.42 -3.81 2.99
N ILE A 75 -7.49 -3.01 2.96
CA ILE A 75 -8.64 -3.33 2.10
C ILE A 75 -8.97 -2.21 1.13
N MET A 76 -9.18 -2.63 -0.11
CA MET A 76 -9.43 -1.77 -1.26
C MET A 76 -10.62 -2.32 -2.05
N THR A 77 -11.23 -1.47 -2.87
CA THR A 77 -12.39 -1.84 -3.70
C THR A 77 -12.24 -1.35 -5.14
N LEU A 78 -12.71 -2.16 -6.09
CA LEU A 78 -12.78 -1.83 -7.51
C LEU A 78 -14.07 -2.34 -8.14
N GLY A 79 -14.85 -1.44 -8.74
CA GLY A 79 -16.20 -1.72 -9.22
C GLY A 79 -17.26 -1.64 -8.12
N ASP A 80 -18.45 -2.17 -8.38
CA ASP A 80 -19.62 -2.06 -7.48
C ASP A 80 -19.58 -3.11 -6.35
N VAL A 81 -18.56 -3.02 -5.50
CA VAL A 81 -18.28 -4.00 -4.44
C VAL A 81 -19.30 -3.92 -3.31
N LYS A 82 -19.78 -5.08 -2.87
CA LYS A 82 -20.52 -5.27 -1.62
C LYS A 82 -19.72 -6.17 -0.69
N THR A 83 -19.52 -5.74 0.55
CA THR A 83 -18.75 -6.50 1.52
C THR A 83 -19.31 -6.33 2.93
N SER A 84 -19.34 -7.41 3.70
CA SER A 84 -19.69 -7.37 5.13
C SER A 84 -18.56 -6.85 6.02
N LEU A 85 -17.38 -6.54 5.46
CA LEU A 85 -16.31 -5.87 6.20
C LEU A 85 -16.60 -4.39 6.46
N ALA A 86 -17.51 -3.78 5.69
CA ALA A 86 -17.82 -2.37 5.83
C ALA A 86 -18.55 -2.08 7.15
N ASP A 87 -18.10 -1.06 7.87
CA ASP A 87 -18.79 -0.52 9.06
C ASP A 87 -20.06 0.26 8.65
N GLY A 88 -20.08 0.77 7.41
CA GLY A 88 -21.15 1.56 6.85
C GLY A 88 -20.89 2.00 5.41
N VAL A 89 -21.50 3.11 5.04
CA VAL A 89 -21.37 3.76 3.73
C VAL A 89 -20.90 5.19 3.93
N PHE A 90 -19.91 5.62 3.15
CA PHE A 90 -19.48 7.02 3.07
C PHE A 90 -20.07 7.69 1.84
N ASP A 91 -20.76 8.82 2.02
CA ASP A 91 -21.22 9.73 0.97
C ASP A 91 -20.23 10.90 0.84
N PRO A 92 -19.33 10.87 -0.16
CA PRO A 92 -18.31 11.90 -0.35
C PRO A 92 -18.88 13.26 -0.76
N ALA A 93 -20.08 13.31 -1.35
CA ALA A 93 -20.73 14.57 -1.73
C ALA A 93 -21.24 15.33 -0.50
N LYS A 94 -21.66 14.59 0.54
CA LYS A 94 -22.12 15.14 1.82
C LYS A 94 -21.04 15.20 2.90
N ASP A 95 -19.89 14.56 2.66
CA ASP A 95 -18.88 14.28 3.69
C ASP A 95 -19.51 13.60 4.91
N GLN A 96 -20.22 12.49 4.67
CA GLN A 96 -21.05 11.84 5.68
C GLN A 96 -20.82 10.33 5.70
N VAL A 97 -20.57 9.76 6.88
CA VAL A 97 -20.63 8.30 7.09
C VAL A 97 -21.99 7.93 7.68
N THR A 98 -22.60 6.86 7.18
CA THR A 98 -23.78 6.21 7.77
C THR A 98 -23.43 4.77 8.09
N LEU A 99 -23.33 4.45 9.38
CA LEU A 99 -22.98 3.13 9.89
C LEU A 99 -24.15 2.16 9.71
N ASN A 100 -23.84 0.86 9.72
CA ASN A 100 -24.82 -0.20 9.55
C ASN A 100 -25.92 -0.22 10.64
N ASP A 101 -25.66 0.37 11.80
CA ASP A 101 -26.64 0.54 12.89
C ASP A 101 -27.54 1.78 12.73
N GLY A 102 -27.32 2.58 11.68
CA GLY A 102 -28.04 3.82 11.38
C GLY A 102 -27.40 5.08 11.95
N THR A 103 -26.28 4.98 12.69
CA THR A 103 -25.55 6.15 13.19
C THR A 103 -24.99 6.99 12.04
N VAL A 104 -25.19 8.30 12.10
CA VAL A 104 -24.71 9.26 11.10
C VAL A 104 -23.59 10.11 11.67
N ILE A 105 -22.45 10.15 10.99
CA ILE A 105 -21.31 11.01 11.30
C ILE A 105 -21.18 12.02 10.16
N MET A 106 -21.49 13.29 10.46
CA MET A 106 -21.34 14.39 9.51
C MET A 106 -19.90 14.90 9.49
N ASN A 107 -19.50 15.51 8.37
CA ASN A 107 -18.18 16.10 8.16
C ASN A 107 -17.04 15.12 8.49
N TYR A 108 -17.15 13.86 8.08
CA TYR A 108 -16.20 12.83 8.51
C TYR A 108 -14.75 13.19 8.17
N TYR A 109 -14.48 13.59 6.92
CA TYR A 109 -13.14 14.01 6.52
C TYR A 109 -12.72 15.31 7.19
N ARG A 110 -13.60 16.31 7.29
CA ARG A 110 -13.23 17.61 7.89
C ARG A 110 -12.98 17.51 9.40
N ASP A 111 -13.92 16.91 10.12
CA ASP A 111 -13.98 16.96 11.59
C ASP A 111 -13.32 15.74 12.23
N SER A 112 -13.45 14.53 11.64
CA SER A 112 -12.87 13.30 12.20
C SER A 112 -11.44 13.05 11.69
N LEU A 113 -11.17 13.34 10.42
CA LEU A 113 -9.85 13.14 9.80
C LEU A 113 -9.02 14.43 9.68
N GLY A 114 -9.58 15.59 10.06
CA GLY A 114 -8.86 16.87 10.08
C GLY A 114 -8.57 17.49 8.72
N ILE A 115 -9.24 17.05 7.65
CA ILE A 115 -9.04 17.54 6.28
C ILE A 115 -9.87 18.81 6.07
N LYS A 116 -9.36 19.94 6.59
CA LYS A 116 -10.05 21.23 6.67
C LYS A 116 -10.80 21.65 5.40
N PHE A 117 -10.18 21.48 4.24
CA PHE A 117 -10.74 21.91 2.94
C PHE A 117 -11.28 20.73 2.12
N PHE A 118 -11.73 19.65 2.78
CA PHE A 118 -12.24 18.48 2.08
C PHE A 118 -13.31 18.84 1.05
N LYS A 119 -13.07 18.35 -0.16
CA LYS A 119 -13.99 18.31 -1.29
C LYS A 119 -13.67 17.02 -2.06
N PRO A 120 -14.67 16.24 -2.49
CA PRO A 120 -14.39 15.07 -3.30
C PRO A 120 -13.69 15.46 -4.60
N ILE A 121 -12.74 14.62 -5.03
CA ILE A 121 -12.01 14.82 -6.28
C ILE A 121 -12.97 14.98 -7.46
N ASP A 122 -12.70 15.94 -8.36
CA ASP A 122 -13.40 16.03 -9.64
C ASP A 122 -12.74 15.09 -10.67
N LYS A 123 -13.54 14.15 -11.19
CA LYS A 123 -13.11 13.10 -12.11
C LYS A 123 -13.62 13.28 -13.54
N SER A 124 -14.17 14.45 -13.84
CA SER A 124 -14.73 14.76 -15.16
C SER A 124 -13.67 14.77 -16.27
N GLU A 125 -12.48 15.27 -15.97
CA GLU A 125 -11.34 15.31 -16.91
C GLU A 125 -10.34 14.17 -16.68
N PHE A 126 -10.16 13.75 -15.42
CA PHE A 126 -9.24 12.69 -15.02
C PHE A 126 -10.00 11.58 -14.29
N PRO A 127 -10.56 10.59 -15.01
CA PRO A 127 -11.27 9.48 -14.40
C PRO A 127 -10.34 8.49 -13.69
N LEU A 128 -9.06 8.48 -14.06
CA LEU A 128 -7.99 7.64 -13.49
C LEU A 128 -6.77 8.51 -13.14
N PRO A 129 -5.98 8.09 -12.15
CA PRO A 129 -4.71 8.74 -11.84
C PRO A 129 -3.71 8.63 -13.01
N PRO A 130 -2.66 9.48 -13.03
CA PRO A 130 -1.68 9.49 -14.10
C PRO A 130 -0.90 8.16 -14.13
N SER A 131 -0.67 7.67 -15.34
CA SER A 131 0.12 6.48 -15.64
C SER A 131 1.20 6.82 -16.67
N GLY A 132 2.47 6.61 -16.35
CA GLY A 132 3.54 7.00 -17.28
C GLY A 132 4.96 6.95 -16.72
N TRP A 133 5.74 7.97 -17.07
CA TRP A 133 7.16 8.04 -16.77
C TRP A 133 7.59 9.44 -16.31
N CYS A 134 8.52 9.48 -15.37
CA CYS A 134 9.13 10.65 -14.77
C CYS A 134 10.66 10.57 -14.93
N SER A 135 11.33 11.65 -15.31
CA SER A 135 12.78 11.61 -15.58
C SER A 135 13.70 11.61 -14.34
N TRP A 136 13.19 11.81 -13.13
CA TRP A 136 13.99 12.18 -11.97
C TRP A 136 15.00 11.13 -11.51
N TYR A 137 14.61 9.89 -11.20
CA TYR A 137 15.46 8.98 -10.42
C TYR A 137 16.50 8.21 -11.22
N TYR A 138 16.45 8.24 -12.55
CA TYR A 138 17.55 7.76 -13.38
C TYR A 138 18.52 8.88 -13.77
N TYR A 139 17.99 10.05 -14.10
CA TYR A 139 18.78 11.12 -14.72
C TYR A 139 19.13 12.25 -13.76
N TYR A 140 18.33 12.45 -12.72
CA TYR A 140 18.28 13.65 -11.91
C TYR A 140 18.34 14.90 -12.81
N GLN A 141 19.19 15.86 -12.47
CA GLN A 141 19.40 17.09 -13.21
C GLN A 141 20.21 16.91 -14.49
N GLU A 142 20.68 15.70 -14.82
CA GLU A 142 21.49 15.42 -16.02
C GLU A 142 20.65 15.01 -17.24
N ILE A 143 19.33 15.12 -17.15
CA ILE A 143 18.42 14.87 -18.27
C ILE A 143 18.58 15.89 -19.40
N ASN A 144 18.26 15.50 -20.63
CA ASN A 144 18.27 16.36 -21.82
C ASN A 144 17.14 15.98 -22.79
N ALA A 145 16.86 16.85 -23.78
CA ALA A 145 15.77 16.64 -24.73
C ALA A 145 15.85 15.30 -25.46
N LYS A 146 17.04 14.88 -25.90
CA LYS A 146 17.21 13.63 -26.66
C LYS A 146 16.87 12.39 -25.84
N GLU A 147 17.19 12.37 -24.55
CA GLU A 147 16.82 11.27 -23.66
C GLU A 147 15.32 11.27 -23.33
N ILE A 148 14.68 12.45 -23.27
CA ILE A 148 13.21 12.54 -23.18
C ILE A 148 12.56 11.97 -24.45
N GLU A 149 13.00 12.39 -25.63
CA GLU A 149 12.49 11.89 -26.92
C GLU A 149 12.61 10.37 -27.02
N ARG A 150 13.78 9.83 -26.63
CA ARG A 150 14.04 8.38 -26.65
C ARG A 150 13.11 7.60 -25.72
N ASN A 151 12.89 8.06 -24.49
CA ASN A 151 11.96 7.38 -23.58
C ASN A 151 10.51 7.53 -24.06
N ALA A 152 10.13 8.70 -24.59
CA ALA A 152 8.80 8.94 -25.14
C ALA A 152 8.49 8.02 -26.34
N GLU A 153 9.41 7.90 -27.30
CA GLU A 153 9.30 6.96 -28.41
C GLU A 153 9.15 5.53 -27.91
N TRP A 154 9.96 5.14 -26.92
CA TRP A 154 9.90 3.79 -26.37
C TRP A 154 8.56 3.51 -25.68
N ILE A 155 8.03 4.45 -24.90
CA ILE A 155 6.70 4.36 -24.26
C ILE A 155 5.63 4.22 -25.33
N ALA A 156 5.66 5.06 -26.36
CA ALA A 156 4.68 5.04 -27.46
C ALA A 156 4.60 3.66 -28.14
N HIS A 157 5.74 3.00 -28.33
CA HIS A 157 5.81 1.68 -28.95
C HIS A 157 5.50 0.52 -28.00
N ASN A 158 5.87 0.60 -26.72
CA ASN A 158 5.90 -0.56 -25.84
C ASN A 158 4.89 -0.54 -24.69
N LEU A 159 4.49 0.65 -24.20
CA LEU A 159 3.66 0.79 -23.00
C LEU A 159 2.37 1.59 -23.23
N LYS A 160 2.28 2.39 -24.30
CA LYS A 160 1.07 3.17 -24.59
C LYS A 160 -0.16 2.29 -24.81
N GLY A 161 -0.01 1.18 -25.52
CA GLY A 161 -1.07 0.17 -25.65
C GLY A 161 -1.51 -0.42 -24.30
N TYR A 162 -0.64 -0.35 -23.29
CA TYR A 162 -0.90 -0.78 -21.94
C TYR A 162 -1.43 0.35 -21.03
N GLY A 163 -1.57 1.58 -21.52
CA GLY A 163 -2.13 2.71 -20.77
C GLY A 163 -1.11 3.65 -20.11
N ALA A 164 0.18 3.54 -20.46
CA ALA A 164 1.17 4.56 -20.10
C ALA A 164 1.08 5.76 -21.06
N ASP A 165 0.61 6.89 -20.56
CA ASP A 165 0.29 8.08 -21.35
C ASP A 165 1.19 9.26 -21.07
N TYR A 166 1.75 9.39 -19.86
CA TYR A 166 2.45 10.60 -19.42
C TYR A 166 3.96 10.50 -19.56
N VAL A 167 4.58 11.60 -19.99
CA VAL A 167 6.04 11.82 -19.99
C VAL A 167 6.31 13.11 -19.21
N GLN A 168 6.60 12.96 -17.91
CA GLN A 168 6.93 14.07 -17.01
C GLN A 168 8.43 14.36 -17.07
N ILE A 169 8.77 15.58 -17.48
CA ILE A 169 10.13 16.12 -17.44
C ILE A 169 10.33 16.75 -16.06
N ASP A 170 11.24 16.19 -15.27
CA ASP A 170 11.57 16.62 -13.91
C ASP A 170 12.68 17.70 -13.89
N ASP A 171 13.24 18.04 -12.72
CA ASP A 171 14.26 19.09 -12.54
C ASP A 171 15.46 18.95 -13.50
N GLY A 172 16.00 20.10 -13.94
CA GLY A 172 17.19 20.20 -14.81
C GLY A 172 16.96 20.87 -16.17
N TRP A 173 15.71 21.21 -16.51
CA TRP A 173 15.34 21.85 -17.77
C TRP A 173 15.53 23.37 -17.79
N GLN A 174 15.46 23.98 -16.62
CA GLN A 174 15.41 25.42 -16.42
C GLN A 174 16.77 26.00 -16.03
N GLY A 175 16.95 27.31 -16.21
CA GLY A 175 18.12 28.06 -15.75
C GLY A 175 19.46 27.45 -16.17
N LYS A 176 20.34 27.24 -15.19
CA LYS A 176 21.65 26.60 -15.38
C LYS A 176 21.54 25.08 -15.55
N GLY A 177 20.37 24.50 -15.27
CA GLY A 177 20.07 23.08 -15.40
C GLY A 177 20.63 22.21 -14.28
N HIS A 178 21.31 22.81 -13.29
CA HIS A 178 21.87 22.12 -12.13
C HIS A 178 21.94 23.10 -10.95
N GLY A 179 21.93 22.55 -9.74
CA GLY A 179 21.93 23.33 -8.51
C GLY A 179 20.68 23.06 -7.68
N SER A 180 20.60 23.65 -6.51
CA SER A 180 19.46 23.47 -5.61
C SER A 180 18.53 24.68 -5.75
N GLY A 181 18.14 25.29 -4.65
CA GLY A 181 17.38 26.54 -4.64
C GLY A 181 17.97 27.63 -5.56
N ASP A 182 19.26 27.65 -5.88
CA ASP A 182 19.85 28.63 -6.81
C ASP A 182 19.54 28.40 -8.30
N ASN A 183 18.96 27.25 -8.67
CA ASN A 183 18.59 26.88 -10.05
C ASN A 183 17.09 27.05 -10.35
N ARG A 184 16.42 27.95 -9.64
CA ARG A 184 14.97 28.16 -9.71
C ARG A 184 14.64 29.33 -10.64
N ASP A 185 15.14 29.26 -11.87
CA ASP A 185 14.86 30.23 -12.94
C ASP A 185 13.98 29.61 -14.03
N TRP A 186 12.67 29.86 -13.94
CA TRP A 186 11.66 29.31 -14.85
C TRP A 186 11.52 30.06 -16.17
N THR A 187 12.29 31.14 -16.38
CA THR A 187 12.23 31.98 -17.59
C THR A 187 13.33 31.66 -18.60
N THR A 188 14.39 31.00 -18.14
CA THR A 188 15.52 30.56 -18.96
C THR A 188 15.43 29.06 -19.21
N VAL A 189 15.45 28.62 -20.47
CA VAL A 189 15.55 27.20 -20.83
C VAL A 189 17.01 26.82 -20.99
N ASN A 190 17.42 25.71 -20.36
CA ASN A 190 18.78 25.21 -20.45
C ASN A 190 19.12 24.73 -21.87
N GLY A 191 20.35 24.96 -22.32
CA GLY A 191 20.80 24.58 -23.67
C GLY A 191 20.71 23.08 -24.00
N ARG A 192 20.67 22.20 -22.99
CA ARG A 192 20.44 20.74 -23.17
C ARG A 192 19.04 20.41 -23.68
N PHE A 193 18.14 21.38 -23.67
CA PHE A 193 16.77 21.27 -24.17
C PHE A 193 16.54 22.02 -25.49
N ALA A 194 17.62 22.34 -26.22
CA ALA A 194 17.49 22.82 -27.60
C ALA A 194 16.75 21.77 -28.46
N PRO A 195 15.81 22.18 -29.34
CA PRO A 195 15.51 23.56 -29.75
C PRO A 195 14.51 24.34 -28.87
N GLY A 196 13.99 23.77 -27.80
CA GLY A 196 13.03 24.41 -26.88
C GLY A 196 12.01 23.44 -26.27
N MET A 197 11.46 23.82 -25.11
CA MET A 197 10.47 23.02 -24.38
C MET A 197 9.11 22.92 -25.09
N ASP A 198 8.74 23.94 -25.86
CA ASP A 198 7.55 23.94 -26.71
C ASP A 198 7.63 22.88 -27.82
N LYS A 199 8.78 22.79 -28.50
CA LYS A 199 9.01 21.77 -29.53
C LYS A 199 9.09 20.37 -28.94
N LEU A 200 9.67 20.22 -27.75
CA LEU A 200 9.72 18.95 -27.04
C LEU A 200 8.31 18.48 -26.61
N ALA A 201 7.48 19.38 -26.09
CA ALA A 201 6.08 19.07 -25.78
C ALA A 201 5.29 18.67 -27.04
N ALA A 202 5.48 19.39 -28.15
CA ALA A 202 4.87 19.04 -29.44
C ALA A 202 5.34 17.67 -29.94
N TYR A 203 6.62 17.32 -29.73
CA TYR A 203 7.16 16.01 -30.09
C TYR A 203 6.48 14.88 -29.31
N ILE A 204 6.42 14.99 -27.98
CA ILE A 204 5.73 14.03 -27.11
C ILE A 204 4.25 13.86 -27.55
N LYS A 205 3.58 14.97 -27.86
CA LYS A 205 2.19 14.94 -28.37
C LYS A 205 2.06 14.27 -29.74
N SER A 206 3.05 14.39 -30.61
CA SER A 206 3.04 13.74 -31.93
C SER A 206 3.05 12.20 -31.82
N LEU A 207 3.60 11.67 -30.73
CA LEU A 207 3.54 10.25 -30.37
C LEU A 207 2.21 9.87 -29.70
N GLY A 208 1.32 10.84 -29.51
CA GLY A 208 0.05 10.74 -28.81
C GLY A 208 0.21 10.47 -27.31
N LEU A 209 1.30 10.94 -26.71
CA LEU A 209 1.54 10.95 -25.27
C LEU A 209 1.26 12.36 -24.70
N LYS A 210 1.21 12.47 -23.37
CA LYS A 210 0.90 13.70 -22.63
C LYS A 210 2.18 14.25 -21.98
N PRO A 211 2.66 15.44 -22.39
CA PRO A 211 3.84 16.05 -21.78
C PRO A 211 3.52 16.65 -20.41
N GLY A 212 4.33 16.29 -19.42
CA GLY A 212 4.30 16.84 -18.07
C GLY A 212 5.57 17.62 -17.72
N LEU A 213 5.45 18.59 -16.81
CA LEU A 213 6.55 19.44 -16.40
C LEU A 213 6.58 19.61 -14.89
N TRP A 214 7.76 19.46 -14.32
CA TRP A 214 8.07 19.78 -12.93
C TRP A 214 8.58 21.21 -12.76
N LEU A 215 8.23 21.85 -11.65
CA LEU A 215 8.78 23.12 -11.20
C LEU A 215 8.49 23.37 -9.71
N ALA A 216 9.21 24.29 -9.09
CA ALA A 216 8.98 24.82 -7.74
C ALA A 216 8.53 26.30 -7.87
N PRO A 217 7.28 26.55 -8.29
CA PRO A 217 6.89 27.80 -8.95
C PRO A 217 6.79 29.00 -8.00
N HIS A 218 6.68 28.74 -6.70
CA HIS A 218 6.57 29.78 -5.68
C HIS A 218 7.90 30.46 -5.41
N GLY A 219 9.03 29.80 -5.71
CA GLY A 219 10.35 30.39 -5.62
C GLY A 219 10.91 30.86 -6.97
N GLN A 220 11.88 31.75 -6.88
CA GLN A 220 12.65 32.31 -7.99
C GLN A 220 14.09 32.56 -7.55
N SER A 221 15.05 32.40 -8.46
CA SER A 221 16.48 32.61 -8.17
C SER A 221 17.22 33.48 -9.19
N ASN A 222 16.50 34.01 -10.17
CA ASN A 222 17.01 35.00 -11.10
C ASN A 222 16.67 36.42 -10.62
N PRO A 223 17.65 37.18 -10.09
CA PRO A 223 17.39 38.53 -9.57
C PRO A 223 16.91 39.50 -10.65
N LYS A 224 17.22 39.25 -11.94
CA LYS A 224 16.69 40.05 -13.04
C LYS A 224 15.18 39.87 -13.18
N VAL A 225 14.68 38.63 -13.07
CA VAL A 225 13.23 38.37 -13.12
C VAL A 225 12.52 39.05 -11.95
N VAL A 226 13.14 39.04 -10.77
CA VAL A 226 12.60 39.72 -9.58
C VAL A 226 12.54 41.23 -9.79
N ALA A 227 13.63 41.85 -10.28
CA ALA A 227 13.67 43.28 -10.58
C ALA A 227 12.65 43.69 -11.66
N ASP A 228 12.43 42.82 -12.66
CA ASP A 228 11.46 43.07 -13.75
C ASP A 228 9.99 42.85 -13.29
N ASN A 229 9.74 42.33 -12.09
CA ASN A 229 8.41 42.10 -11.51
C ASN A 229 8.27 42.76 -10.12
N PRO A 230 8.25 44.11 -10.05
CA PRO A 230 8.21 44.82 -8.77
C PRO A 230 6.94 44.49 -7.97
N GLY A 231 7.13 44.22 -6.67
CA GLY A 231 6.05 43.87 -5.74
C GLY A 231 5.56 42.42 -5.82
N ALA A 232 6.15 41.57 -6.66
CA ALA A 232 5.71 40.18 -6.80
C ALA A 232 6.28 39.21 -5.76
N PHE A 233 7.35 39.59 -5.06
CA PHE A 233 8.11 38.73 -4.17
C PHE A 233 8.21 39.33 -2.77
N LEU A 234 8.36 38.47 -1.76
CA LEU A 234 8.57 38.86 -0.36
C LEU A 234 9.96 39.49 -0.21
N MET A 235 9.97 40.80 0.05
CA MET A 235 11.18 41.61 0.13
C MET A 235 11.14 42.54 1.35
N ASN A 236 12.32 42.90 1.87
CA ASN A 236 12.50 44.01 2.78
C ASN A 236 13.39 45.05 2.10
N SER A 237 12.78 46.10 1.56
CA SER A 237 13.46 47.00 0.62
C SER A 237 14.02 46.21 -0.57
N ASP A 238 15.34 46.22 -0.80
CA ASP A 238 15.98 45.53 -1.94
C ASP A 238 16.51 44.13 -1.59
N THR A 239 16.29 43.62 -0.38
CA THR A 239 16.77 42.30 0.04
C THR A 239 15.63 41.30 0.17
N SER A 240 15.88 40.06 -0.25
CA SER A 240 14.92 38.97 -0.01
C SER A 240 14.80 38.69 1.47
N VAL A 241 13.58 38.42 1.93
CA VAL A 241 13.31 37.97 3.31
C VAL A 241 13.11 36.47 3.41
N SER A 242 13.17 35.77 2.28
CA SER A 242 13.09 34.32 2.20
C SER A 242 14.36 33.75 1.58
N ARG A 243 14.73 32.53 1.96
CA ARG A 243 15.78 31.77 1.28
C ARG A 243 15.58 30.30 1.62
N THR A 244 14.89 29.59 0.73
CA THR A 244 14.53 28.19 0.93
C THR A 244 15.01 27.35 -0.25
N TRP A 245 14.68 26.05 -0.25
CA TRP A 245 14.93 25.18 -1.40
C TRP A 245 14.10 25.58 -2.64
N GLU A 246 12.99 26.29 -2.44
CA GLU A 246 12.16 26.83 -3.52
C GLU A 246 12.89 27.91 -4.34
N GLY A 247 13.81 28.65 -3.72
CA GLY A 247 14.54 29.75 -4.34
C GLY A 247 15.03 30.81 -3.36
N GLU A 248 15.78 31.78 -3.87
CA GLU A 248 16.18 32.96 -3.10
C GLU A 248 15.03 33.94 -2.89
N TYR A 249 14.04 33.98 -3.77
CA TYR A 249 12.92 34.92 -3.71
C TYR A 249 11.61 34.15 -3.75
N LEU A 250 10.79 34.28 -2.70
CA LEU A 250 9.48 33.65 -2.64
C LEU A 250 8.40 34.65 -3.06
N VAL A 251 7.43 34.19 -3.87
CA VAL A 251 6.29 35.00 -4.31
C VAL A 251 5.50 35.53 -3.11
N ASP A 252 5.09 36.80 -3.12
CA ASP A 252 4.14 37.33 -2.14
C ASP A 252 2.71 36.91 -2.52
N PRO A 253 2.07 35.99 -1.76
CA PRO A 253 0.76 35.46 -2.10
C PRO A 253 -0.38 36.45 -1.85
N SER A 254 -0.13 37.52 -1.09
CA SER A 254 -1.11 38.58 -0.81
C SER A 254 -1.12 39.68 -1.87
N SER A 255 -0.09 39.73 -2.71
CA SER A 255 0.08 40.78 -3.70
C SER A 255 -0.56 40.46 -5.04
N LYS A 256 -1.16 41.48 -5.68
CA LYS A 256 -1.68 41.33 -7.06
C LYS A 256 -0.55 41.03 -8.05
N ALA A 257 0.64 41.59 -7.82
CA ALA A 257 1.81 41.35 -8.65
C ALA A 257 2.32 39.90 -8.53
N GLY A 258 2.35 39.33 -7.32
CA GLY A 258 2.79 37.96 -7.07
C GLY A 258 1.86 36.93 -7.71
N LEU A 259 0.54 37.09 -7.52
CA LEU A 259 -0.45 36.27 -8.24
C LEU A 259 -0.40 36.50 -9.76
N GLY A 260 -0.07 37.72 -10.20
CA GLY A 260 0.17 38.05 -11.61
C GLY A 260 1.34 37.27 -12.20
N TYR A 261 2.46 37.20 -11.48
CA TYR A 261 3.65 36.44 -11.86
C TYR A 261 3.33 34.95 -12.04
N LEU A 262 2.70 34.32 -11.04
CA LEU A 262 2.31 32.90 -11.13
C LEU A 262 1.36 32.65 -12.32
N ARG A 263 0.36 33.51 -12.53
CA ARG A 263 -0.56 33.40 -13.67
C ARG A 263 0.18 33.44 -15.01
N ASN A 264 1.12 34.38 -15.17
CA ASN A 264 1.88 34.55 -16.40
C ASN A 264 2.81 33.37 -16.66
N LEU A 265 3.48 32.88 -15.62
CA LEU A 265 4.34 31.69 -15.70
C LEU A 265 3.53 30.49 -16.23
N PHE A 266 2.45 30.12 -15.56
CA PHE A 266 1.66 28.96 -15.96
C PHE A 266 0.91 29.15 -17.28
N THR A 267 0.53 30.38 -17.65
CA THR A 267 -0.01 30.67 -18.99
C THR A 267 1.03 30.40 -20.07
N THR A 268 2.29 30.75 -19.82
CA THR A 268 3.41 30.49 -20.75
C THR A 268 3.67 28.99 -20.89
N LEU A 269 3.80 28.27 -19.77
CA LEU A 269 4.07 26.82 -19.79
C LEU A 269 2.92 26.03 -20.44
N LYS A 270 1.67 26.43 -20.18
CA LYS A 270 0.50 25.93 -20.92
C LYS A 270 0.62 26.24 -22.42
N GLY A 271 1.06 27.44 -22.79
CA GLY A 271 1.26 27.88 -24.16
C GLY A 271 2.30 27.04 -24.91
N TRP A 272 3.33 26.54 -24.22
CA TRP A 272 4.27 25.55 -24.77
C TRP A 272 3.64 24.18 -25.04
N GLY A 273 2.47 23.90 -24.47
CA GLY A 273 1.70 22.70 -24.74
C GLY A 273 1.80 21.62 -23.66
N TYR A 274 2.22 21.94 -22.44
CA TYR A 274 2.20 20.98 -21.32
C TYR A 274 0.79 20.76 -20.77
N ASP A 275 0.47 19.51 -20.41
CA ASP A 275 -0.85 19.07 -19.95
C ASP A 275 -0.83 18.49 -18.52
N TYR A 276 0.34 18.40 -17.91
CA TYR A 276 0.55 17.92 -16.55
C TYR A 276 1.59 18.81 -15.86
N PHE A 277 1.31 19.25 -14.63
CA PHE A 277 2.19 20.10 -13.85
C PHE A 277 2.40 19.49 -12.46
N LYS A 278 3.66 19.23 -12.10
CA LYS A 278 4.09 18.84 -10.76
C LYS A 278 4.74 20.04 -10.09
N ILE A 279 4.12 20.56 -9.03
CA ILE A 279 4.58 21.74 -8.30
C ILE A 279 5.20 21.33 -6.96
N ASP A 280 6.49 21.60 -6.77
CA ASP A 280 7.28 21.03 -5.68
C ASP A 280 7.38 21.91 -4.42
N GLY A 281 7.86 21.31 -3.32
CA GLY A 281 8.12 21.92 -2.02
C GLY A 281 6.93 22.62 -1.38
N GLN A 282 5.72 22.10 -1.61
CA GLN A 282 4.49 22.77 -1.17
C GLN A 282 4.41 22.97 0.36
N PRO A 283 4.79 22.01 1.22
CA PRO A 283 4.91 22.26 2.66
C PRO A 283 5.93 23.34 3.04
N ILE A 284 7.07 23.44 2.32
CA ILE A 284 8.06 24.51 2.53
C ILE A 284 7.41 25.87 2.28
N VAL A 285 6.62 25.98 1.21
CA VAL A 285 5.90 27.21 0.86
C VAL A 285 4.90 27.59 1.95
N ILE A 286 4.12 26.63 2.45
CA ILE A 286 3.15 26.85 3.54
C ILE A 286 3.85 27.38 4.80
N ASP A 287 4.93 26.70 5.23
CA ASP A 287 5.70 27.08 6.41
C ASP A 287 6.34 28.46 6.26
N GLU A 288 6.94 28.73 5.10
CA GLU A 288 7.61 30.00 4.86
C GLU A 288 6.61 31.17 4.78
N TYR A 289 5.40 30.95 4.24
CA TYR A 289 4.34 31.95 4.31
C TYR A 289 3.91 32.26 5.74
N ALA A 290 3.83 31.26 6.62
CA ALA A 290 3.54 31.49 8.03
C ALA A 290 4.68 32.28 8.72
N LEU A 291 5.94 31.93 8.44
CA LEU A 291 7.11 32.58 9.03
C LEU A 291 7.34 34.01 8.54
N ARG A 292 7.01 34.30 7.27
CA ARG A 292 7.30 35.59 6.61
C ARG A 292 6.09 36.51 6.50
N LYS A 293 4.98 36.17 7.14
CA LYS A 293 3.71 36.91 7.08
C LYS A 293 3.85 38.42 7.29
N ALA A 294 4.74 38.86 8.18
CA ALA A 294 4.95 40.27 8.49
C ALA A 294 5.48 41.12 7.30
N TYR A 295 6.00 40.47 6.26
CA TYR A 295 6.57 41.12 5.07
C TYR A 295 5.62 41.12 3.86
N MET A 296 4.46 40.49 3.98
CA MET A 296 3.43 40.45 2.93
C MET A 296 2.76 41.83 2.76
N GLU A 297 2.28 42.14 1.56
CA GLU A 297 1.44 43.33 1.29
C GLU A 297 0.21 43.39 2.23
N HIS A 298 -0.36 42.23 2.57
CA HIS A 298 -1.48 42.10 3.52
C HIS A 298 -1.17 41.13 4.67
N PRO A 299 -0.44 41.56 5.73
CA PRO A 299 0.05 40.68 6.80
C PRO A 299 -1.05 40.21 7.76
N SER A 300 -2.27 40.75 7.68
CA SER A 300 -3.42 40.32 8.47
C SER A 300 -4.07 39.04 7.94
N ASP A 301 -3.91 38.73 6.65
CA ASP A 301 -4.69 37.70 5.96
C ASP A 301 -4.38 36.28 6.47
N ASN A 302 -5.31 35.34 6.33
CA ASN A 302 -5.08 33.96 6.77
C ASN A 302 -4.13 33.24 5.78
N THR A 303 -3.05 32.65 6.29
CA THR A 303 -1.99 32.03 5.49
C THR A 303 -2.48 30.85 4.64
N ASP A 304 -3.41 30.04 5.15
CA ASP A 304 -3.99 28.92 4.40
C ASP A 304 -4.77 29.45 3.18
N SER A 305 -5.52 30.54 3.36
CA SER A 305 -6.27 31.21 2.30
C SER A 305 -5.33 31.83 1.26
N LEU A 306 -4.22 32.42 1.70
CA LEU A 306 -3.18 32.97 0.82
C LEU A 306 -2.48 31.87 0.01
N TYR A 307 -2.07 30.78 0.65
CA TYR A 307 -1.52 29.61 -0.04
C TYR A 307 -2.50 29.08 -1.09
N ARG A 308 -3.76 28.87 -0.71
CA ARG A 308 -4.81 28.43 -1.64
C ARG A 308 -5.01 29.40 -2.80
N ALA A 309 -4.97 30.71 -2.57
CA ALA A 309 -5.07 31.70 -3.64
C ALA A 309 -3.96 31.54 -4.69
N THR A 310 -2.75 31.13 -4.29
CA THR A 310 -1.68 30.82 -5.24
C THR A 310 -2.03 29.58 -6.08
N ILE A 311 -2.50 28.50 -5.47
CA ILE A 311 -2.85 27.26 -6.19
C ILE A 311 -4.08 27.46 -7.08
N GLU A 312 -5.08 28.22 -6.65
CA GLU A 312 -6.23 28.63 -7.46
C GLU A 312 -5.80 29.47 -8.66
N THR A 313 -4.83 30.37 -8.46
CA THR A 313 -4.23 31.16 -9.55
C THR A 313 -3.55 30.25 -10.57
N VAL A 314 -2.79 29.24 -10.12
CA VAL A 314 -2.17 28.22 -10.98
C VAL A 314 -3.23 27.42 -11.72
N ARG A 315 -4.23 26.86 -11.01
CA ARG A 315 -5.35 26.10 -11.59
C ARG A 315 -6.07 26.90 -12.67
N ASN A 316 -6.42 28.15 -12.40
CA ASN A 316 -7.09 29.02 -13.36
C ASN A 316 -6.25 29.28 -14.62
N ALA A 317 -4.93 29.42 -14.48
CA ALA A 317 -4.03 29.63 -15.61
C ALA A 317 -3.93 28.37 -16.50
N VAL A 318 -3.73 27.19 -15.90
CA VAL A 318 -3.58 25.92 -16.63
C VAL A 318 -4.92 25.38 -17.15
N GLY A 319 -6.01 25.65 -16.44
CA GLY A 319 -7.37 25.17 -16.71
C GLY A 319 -7.62 23.74 -16.21
N GLU A 320 -8.90 23.34 -16.19
CA GLU A 320 -9.34 22.04 -15.63
C GLU A 320 -8.85 20.82 -16.41
N LYS A 321 -8.58 20.97 -17.71
CA LYS A 321 -8.15 19.86 -18.59
C LYS A 321 -6.69 19.44 -18.41
N ARG A 322 -5.99 19.98 -17.41
CA ARG A 322 -4.56 19.74 -17.16
C ARG A 322 -4.36 19.26 -15.75
N TYR A 323 -3.53 18.24 -15.61
CA TYR A 323 -3.32 17.60 -14.33
C TYR A 323 -2.42 18.51 -13.48
N LEU A 324 -2.79 18.73 -12.21
CA LEU A 324 -1.99 19.47 -11.24
C LEU A 324 -1.70 18.58 -10.04
N LEU A 325 -0.42 18.35 -9.79
CA LEU A 325 0.11 17.54 -8.70
C LEU A 325 0.90 18.41 -7.73
N GLY A 326 0.57 18.39 -6.44
CA GLY A 326 1.43 18.94 -5.39
C GLY A 326 2.55 17.96 -5.01
N CYS A 327 3.76 18.45 -4.73
CA CYS A 327 4.93 17.61 -4.45
C CYS A 327 5.71 18.02 -3.19
N TRP A 328 6.51 17.05 -2.73
CA TRP A 328 7.27 16.96 -1.47
C TRP A 328 6.36 17.00 -0.24
N GLY A 329 5.94 15.83 0.26
CA GLY A 329 5.01 15.73 1.40
C GLY A 329 3.56 16.06 1.03
N ILE A 330 2.71 16.24 2.05
CA ILE A 330 1.24 16.28 1.89
C ILE A 330 0.61 17.66 2.20
N PRO A 331 0.55 18.60 1.23
CA PRO A 331 -0.09 19.90 1.38
C PRO A 331 -1.63 19.79 1.37
N LEU A 332 -2.23 19.34 2.47
CA LEU A 332 -3.69 19.15 2.61
C LEU A 332 -4.51 20.39 2.26
N ASP A 333 -3.93 21.59 2.42
CA ASP A 333 -4.55 22.86 2.04
C ASP A 333 -4.89 22.96 0.55
N GLY A 334 -4.25 22.15 -0.32
CA GLY A 334 -4.52 22.10 -1.75
C GLY A 334 -5.68 21.18 -2.18
N VAL A 335 -6.29 20.46 -1.24
CA VAL A 335 -7.47 19.61 -1.52
C VAL A 335 -8.59 20.44 -2.16
N GLY A 336 -9.25 19.85 -3.16
CA GLY A 336 -10.32 20.47 -3.93
C GLY A 336 -9.86 21.40 -5.06
N ILE A 337 -8.55 21.62 -5.24
CA ILE A 337 -7.96 22.43 -6.32
C ILE A 337 -6.97 21.58 -7.17
N MET A 338 -6.09 20.83 -6.50
CA MET A 338 -5.15 19.92 -7.15
C MET A 338 -5.82 18.59 -7.48
N ASN A 339 -5.38 17.92 -8.55
CA ASN A 339 -5.90 16.59 -8.91
C ASN A 339 -5.28 15.50 -8.03
N GLY A 340 -4.05 15.70 -7.59
CA GLY A 340 -3.34 14.78 -6.72
C GLY A 340 -2.26 15.46 -5.90
N SER A 341 -1.65 14.68 -5.02
CA SER A 341 -0.46 15.09 -4.28
C SER A 341 0.45 13.91 -4.03
N ARG A 342 1.77 14.16 -4.03
CA ARG A 342 2.73 13.29 -3.40
C ARG A 342 2.32 13.06 -1.94
N THR A 343 2.49 11.84 -1.45
CA THR A 343 2.07 11.44 -0.09
C THR A 343 3.25 11.18 0.84
N GLY A 344 4.47 11.18 0.32
CA GLY A 344 5.69 10.93 1.09
C GLY A 344 6.93 11.63 0.52
N GLY A 345 8.08 11.20 1.05
CA GLY A 345 9.40 11.67 0.62
C GLY A 345 9.80 11.18 -0.77
N ASP A 346 10.98 11.62 -1.22
CA ASP A 346 11.60 11.09 -2.43
C ASP A 346 12.05 9.63 -2.20
N VAL A 347 11.83 8.77 -3.19
CA VAL A 347 12.31 7.38 -3.16
C VAL A 347 13.79 7.28 -3.58
N GLU A 348 14.41 6.14 -3.35
CA GLU A 348 15.76 5.84 -3.82
C GLU A 348 15.78 4.51 -4.56
N LEU A 349 16.81 4.28 -5.40
CA LEU A 349 17.00 2.96 -6.02
C LEU A 349 17.43 1.94 -4.96
N GLY A 350 16.48 1.12 -4.50
CA GLY A 350 16.74 0.04 -3.55
C GLY A 350 15.49 -0.32 -2.74
N TRP A 351 15.62 -1.32 -1.87
CA TRP A 351 14.51 -1.72 -1.00
C TRP A 351 14.08 -0.61 -0.04
N SER A 352 15.00 0.25 0.41
CA SER A 352 14.69 1.44 1.22
C SER A 352 13.71 2.38 0.50
N GLY A 353 13.89 2.61 -0.80
CA GLY A 353 12.95 3.43 -1.58
C GLY A 353 11.56 2.79 -1.72
N PHE A 354 11.50 1.46 -1.85
CA PHE A 354 10.22 0.75 -1.77
C PHE A 354 9.54 0.98 -0.40
N MET A 355 10.29 0.90 0.70
CA MET A 355 9.76 1.15 2.05
C MET A 355 9.26 2.59 2.22
N THR A 356 9.92 3.59 1.61
CA THR A 356 9.43 4.98 1.59
C THR A 356 8.08 5.10 0.89
N SER A 357 7.91 4.46 -0.26
CA SER A 357 6.65 4.43 -1.02
C SER A 357 5.54 3.70 -0.26
N LEU A 358 5.89 2.57 0.39
CA LEU A 358 5.01 1.78 1.24
C LEU A 358 4.49 2.58 2.43
N GLU A 359 5.36 3.27 3.15
CA GLU A 359 4.99 4.09 4.31
C GLU A 359 4.03 5.22 3.90
N ALA A 360 4.33 5.90 2.79
CA ALA A 360 3.47 6.94 2.22
C ALA A 360 2.06 6.39 1.92
N THR A 361 2.01 5.20 1.30
CA THR A 361 0.75 4.48 1.01
C THR A 361 -0.02 4.21 2.31
N MET A 362 0.59 3.50 3.27
CA MET A 362 -0.07 3.11 4.53
C MET A 362 -0.65 4.31 5.30
N HIS A 363 0.06 5.43 5.32
CA HIS A 363 -0.35 6.60 6.09
C HIS A 363 -1.42 7.45 5.40
N GLN A 364 -1.45 7.50 4.06
CA GLN A 364 -2.23 8.51 3.33
C GLN A 364 -3.28 7.92 2.40
N TYR A 365 -3.40 6.59 2.28
CA TYR A 365 -4.28 5.97 1.30
C TYR A 365 -5.78 6.26 1.50
N PHE A 366 -6.21 6.59 2.72
CA PHE A 366 -7.60 7.03 2.98
C PHE A 366 -8.00 8.30 2.20
N LEU A 367 -7.04 9.07 1.68
CA LEU A 367 -7.28 10.23 0.82
C LEU A 367 -7.42 9.85 -0.66
N HIS A 368 -6.85 8.70 -1.05
CA HIS A 368 -6.71 8.28 -2.44
C HIS A 368 -8.07 8.07 -3.10
N ASN A 369 -8.26 8.70 -4.26
CA ASN A 369 -9.47 8.61 -5.08
C ASN A 369 -10.76 8.98 -4.32
N VAL A 370 -10.60 9.77 -3.24
CA VAL A 370 -11.69 10.36 -2.46
C VAL A 370 -11.48 11.88 -2.40
N ALA A 371 -10.41 12.35 -1.76
CA ALA A 371 -10.07 13.77 -1.69
C ALA A 371 -9.28 14.22 -2.93
N TRP A 372 -8.38 13.36 -3.41
CA TRP A 372 -7.53 13.54 -4.59
C TRP A 372 -6.87 12.21 -4.97
N TYR A 373 -6.04 12.19 -6.02
CA TYR A 373 -5.17 11.04 -6.27
C TYR A 373 -3.88 11.14 -5.46
N CYS A 374 -3.65 10.16 -4.59
CA CYS A 374 -2.37 9.98 -3.91
C CYS A 374 -1.28 9.52 -4.88
N ASP A 375 -0.07 10.07 -4.70
CA ASP A 375 1.15 9.71 -5.42
C ASP A 375 2.22 9.25 -4.42
N PRO A 376 2.44 7.93 -4.26
CA PRO A 376 3.47 7.38 -3.39
C PRO A 376 4.87 7.43 -4.04
N ASP A 377 5.03 8.32 -5.03
CA ASP A 377 6.18 8.48 -5.91
C ASP A 377 6.33 7.34 -6.94
N VAL A 378 7.41 7.39 -7.71
CA VAL A 378 7.62 6.46 -8.83
C VAL A 378 7.94 5.03 -8.36
N MET A 379 7.61 4.03 -9.19
CA MET A 379 8.25 2.70 -9.14
C MET A 379 9.58 2.69 -9.88
N LEU A 380 10.54 1.97 -9.29
CA LEU A 380 11.81 1.62 -9.88
C LEU A 380 11.92 0.10 -9.98
N LEU A 381 12.31 -0.43 -11.13
CA LEU A 381 12.38 -1.89 -11.37
C LEU A 381 13.77 -2.34 -11.82
N ARG A 382 14.68 -1.41 -12.14
CA ARG A 382 16.03 -1.71 -12.61
C ARG A 382 16.91 -2.37 -11.52
N TYR A 383 17.99 -3.01 -11.98
CA TYR A 383 19.08 -3.48 -11.12
C TYR A 383 19.62 -2.33 -10.24
N PRO A 384 19.94 -2.54 -8.94
CA PRO A 384 20.19 -3.81 -8.26
C PRO A 384 18.99 -4.54 -7.65
N LEU A 385 17.75 -4.08 -7.89
CA LEU A 385 16.57 -4.78 -7.38
C LEU A 385 16.49 -6.22 -7.92
N THR A 386 16.21 -7.18 -7.06
CA THR A 386 15.88 -8.54 -7.48
C THR A 386 14.57 -8.53 -8.28
N LEU A 387 14.26 -9.63 -8.98
CA LEU A 387 12.99 -9.73 -9.69
C LEU A 387 11.79 -9.66 -8.73
N ASP A 388 11.92 -10.27 -7.56
CA ASP A 388 10.90 -10.29 -6.53
C ASP A 388 10.67 -8.90 -5.92
N GLN A 389 11.74 -8.13 -5.69
CA GLN A 389 11.61 -6.74 -5.23
C GLN A 389 10.92 -5.85 -6.27
N ALA A 390 11.22 -6.03 -7.55
CA ALA A 390 10.50 -5.30 -8.61
C ALA A 390 9.03 -5.70 -8.71
N ARG A 391 8.70 -6.99 -8.54
CA ARG A 391 7.31 -7.45 -8.45
C ARG A 391 6.61 -6.85 -7.24
N ALA A 392 7.27 -6.77 -6.09
CA ALA A 392 6.73 -6.15 -4.87
C ALA A 392 6.40 -4.67 -5.09
N TRP A 393 7.33 -3.89 -5.66
CA TRP A 393 7.10 -2.46 -5.93
C TRP A 393 5.99 -2.23 -6.94
N ALA A 394 5.98 -2.99 -8.04
CA ALA A 394 4.90 -2.89 -9.02
C ALA A 394 3.54 -3.32 -8.43
N THR A 395 3.52 -4.32 -7.56
CA THR A 395 2.30 -4.79 -6.88
C THR A 395 1.74 -3.72 -5.95
N LEU A 396 2.59 -2.99 -5.21
CA LEU A 396 2.16 -1.89 -4.35
C LEU A 396 1.30 -0.89 -5.13
N GLN A 397 1.82 -0.32 -6.22
CA GLN A 397 1.06 0.68 -6.99
C GLN A 397 -0.06 0.06 -7.84
N GLY A 398 0.15 -1.16 -8.35
CA GLY A 398 -0.83 -1.86 -9.19
C GLY A 398 -2.09 -2.30 -8.44
N LEU A 399 -1.98 -2.59 -7.13
CA LEU A 399 -3.13 -2.93 -6.29
C LEU A 399 -3.80 -1.73 -5.62
N THR A 400 -3.10 -0.62 -5.43
CA THR A 400 -3.68 0.60 -4.83
C THR A 400 -4.36 1.50 -5.84
N GLY A 401 -3.98 1.42 -7.11
CA GLY A 401 -4.51 2.32 -8.13
C GLY A 401 -4.08 3.77 -7.92
N GLU A 402 -3.02 4.02 -7.16
CA GLU A 402 -2.39 5.34 -7.01
C GLU A 402 -1.73 5.83 -8.30
N ALA A 403 -1.18 7.06 -8.27
CA ALA A 403 -0.36 7.53 -9.38
C ALA A 403 0.72 6.49 -9.69
N LEU A 404 0.78 6.07 -10.96
CA LEU A 404 1.59 4.95 -11.42
C LEU A 404 2.64 5.47 -12.39
N MET A 405 3.72 6.01 -11.85
CA MET A 405 4.81 6.58 -12.65
C MET A 405 6.05 5.70 -12.51
N SER A 406 6.78 5.47 -13.60
CA SER A 406 8.11 4.83 -13.57
C SER A 406 9.20 5.88 -13.72
N SER A 407 10.45 5.56 -13.34
CA SER A 407 11.57 6.49 -13.56
C SER A 407 12.87 5.84 -14.02
N ASP A 408 12.81 4.57 -14.45
CA ASP A 408 13.93 3.91 -15.09
C ASP A 408 14.21 4.45 -16.49
N ARG A 409 15.43 4.25 -17.01
CA ARG A 409 15.72 4.42 -18.43
C ARG A 409 15.14 3.24 -19.20
N LEU A 410 13.93 3.42 -19.72
CA LEU A 410 13.08 2.36 -20.24
C LEU A 410 13.72 1.51 -21.36
N PRO A 411 14.48 2.09 -22.32
CA PRO A 411 15.15 1.30 -23.36
C PRO A 411 16.19 0.29 -22.84
N ASP A 412 16.68 0.45 -21.62
CA ASP A 412 17.68 -0.44 -21.01
C ASP A 412 17.06 -1.49 -20.09
N LEU A 413 15.75 -1.41 -19.83
CA LEU A 413 15.09 -2.38 -18.96
C LEU A 413 15.08 -3.77 -19.62
N PRO A 414 15.47 -4.82 -18.88
CA PRO A 414 15.36 -6.18 -19.40
C PRO A 414 13.90 -6.60 -19.54
N ALA A 415 13.65 -7.57 -20.41
CA ALA A 415 12.29 -7.95 -20.83
C ALA A 415 11.40 -8.36 -19.66
N ASP A 416 11.94 -9.04 -18.65
CA ASP A 416 11.23 -9.42 -17.42
C ASP A 416 10.69 -8.20 -16.65
N ARG A 417 11.45 -7.10 -16.58
CA ARG A 417 11.02 -5.84 -15.95
C ARG A 417 9.99 -5.11 -16.80
N VAL A 418 10.14 -5.15 -18.12
CA VAL A 418 9.16 -4.59 -19.05
C VAL A 418 7.81 -5.30 -18.92
N GLU A 419 7.81 -6.63 -18.78
CA GLU A 419 6.58 -7.39 -18.57
C GLU A 419 5.90 -7.07 -17.22
N ILE A 420 6.69 -6.76 -16.17
CA ILE A 420 6.14 -6.26 -14.90
C ILE A 420 5.40 -4.93 -15.13
N LEU A 421 6.02 -3.95 -15.81
CA LEU A 421 5.37 -2.66 -16.13
C LEU A 421 4.05 -2.88 -16.87
N LYS A 422 4.08 -3.70 -17.93
CA LYS A 422 2.90 -4.03 -18.74
C LYS A 422 1.76 -4.64 -17.92
N SER A 423 2.08 -5.38 -16.86
CA SER A 423 1.12 -6.08 -16.01
C SER A 423 0.41 -5.17 -15.00
N VAL A 424 0.91 -3.96 -14.76
CA VAL A 424 0.33 -3.02 -13.78
C VAL A 424 -0.18 -1.72 -14.41
N PHE A 425 0.15 -1.45 -15.68
CA PHE A 425 -0.42 -0.32 -16.41
C PHE A 425 -1.81 -0.65 -17.01
N PRO A 426 -2.78 0.29 -16.97
CA PRO A 426 -2.75 1.58 -16.27
C PRO A 426 -3.22 1.47 -14.82
N ALA A 427 -3.02 2.51 -14.02
CA ALA A 427 -3.70 2.66 -12.74
C ALA A 427 -5.23 2.50 -12.91
N GLN A 428 -5.88 1.85 -11.95
CA GLN A 428 -7.31 1.52 -11.99
C GLN A 428 -8.12 2.40 -11.04
N ASP A 429 -9.44 2.40 -11.18
CA ASP A 429 -10.36 3.21 -10.35
C ASP A 429 -10.57 2.65 -8.93
N ILE A 430 -9.47 2.35 -8.25
CA ILE A 430 -9.45 1.67 -6.96
C ILE A 430 -9.69 2.71 -5.85
N ARG A 431 -10.45 2.34 -4.83
CA ARG A 431 -10.73 3.20 -3.66
C ARG A 431 -10.39 2.47 -2.36
N PRO A 432 -10.03 3.21 -1.29
CA PRO A 432 -9.94 2.63 0.03
C PRO A 432 -11.31 2.13 0.50
N LEU A 433 -11.33 0.96 1.14
CA LEU A 433 -12.42 0.64 2.06
C LEU A 433 -12.14 1.30 3.42
N ASP A 434 -10.88 1.32 3.85
CA ASP A 434 -10.44 1.85 5.13
C ASP A 434 -10.26 3.37 5.06
N LEU A 435 -11.14 4.12 5.72
CA LEU A 435 -11.14 5.58 5.74
C LEU A 435 -10.41 6.13 6.98
N TYR A 436 -9.26 5.57 7.30
CA TYR A 436 -8.40 5.99 8.39
C TYR A 436 -6.93 5.73 8.03
N PRO A 437 -5.96 6.50 8.59
CA PRO A 437 -4.54 6.23 8.38
C PRO A 437 -4.15 4.90 9.05
N SER A 438 -3.46 4.02 8.33
CA SER A 438 -2.86 2.84 8.95
C SER A 438 -1.68 3.26 9.81
N LYS A 439 -1.49 2.60 10.97
CA LYS A 439 -0.34 2.82 11.86
C LYS A 439 0.72 1.74 11.76
N THR A 440 0.45 0.69 10.98
CA THR A 440 1.34 -0.46 10.84
C THR A 440 1.45 -0.87 9.37
N MET A 441 2.57 -1.50 9.02
CA MET A 441 2.76 -2.09 7.70
C MET A 441 1.90 -3.35 7.60
N LYS A 442 0.89 -3.30 6.74
CA LYS A 442 -0.03 -4.42 6.51
C LYS A 442 0.62 -5.46 5.61
N HIS A 443 0.48 -6.73 5.93
CA HIS A 443 1.06 -7.83 5.14
C HIS A 443 0.07 -8.47 4.17
N ILE A 444 -1.23 -8.29 4.38
CA ILE A 444 -2.31 -8.87 3.58
C ILE A 444 -3.11 -7.74 2.95
N TRP A 445 -3.02 -7.60 1.64
CA TRP A 445 -3.63 -6.51 0.88
C TRP A 445 -4.75 -7.09 0.02
N ASP A 446 -5.99 -6.84 0.41
CA ASP A 446 -7.18 -7.40 -0.23
C ASP A 446 -7.86 -6.34 -1.12
N LEU A 447 -7.70 -6.50 -2.42
CA LEU A 447 -8.46 -5.75 -3.41
C LEU A 447 -9.71 -6.54 -3.79
N LYS A 448 -10.86 -6.09 -3.28
CA LYS A 448 -12.16 -6.65 -3.65
C LYS A 448 -12.60 -6.10 -5.00
N ILE A 449 -12.98 -6.99 -5.92
CA ILE A 449 -13.36 -6.61 -7.28
C ILE A 449 -14.74 -7.18 -7.61
N SER A 450 -15.62 -6.32 -8.12
CA SER A 450 -16.86 -6.73 -8.78
C SER A 450 -16.83 -6.31 -10.25
N HIS A 451 -16.81 -7.28 -11.16
CA HIS A 451 -16.73 -7.02 -12.61
C HIS A 451 -17.44 -8.10 -13.42
N LEU A 452 -18.37 -7.70 -14.30
CA LEU A 452 -19.10 -8.60 -15.19
C LEU A 452 -19.79 -9.78 -14.47
N GLY A 453 -20.35 -9.52 -13.28
CA GLY A 453 -21.02 -10.55 -12.47
C GLY A 453 -20.06 -11.51 -11.77
N ARG A 454 -18.75 -11.23 -11.77
CA ARG A 454 -17.74 -11.92 -10.98
C ARG A 454 -17.42 -11.06 -9.75
N ASP A 455 -17.58 -11.65 -8.58
CA ASP A 455 -17.06 -11.10 -7.33
C ASP A 455 -15.85 -11.94 -6.92
N TYR A 456 -14.68 -11.31 -6.89
CA TYR A 456 -13.40 -11.96 -6.62
C TYR A 456 -12.45 -11.01 -5.90
N ASP A 457 -11.49 -11.58 -5.18
CA ASP A 457 -10.46 -10.80 -4.49
C ASP A 457 -9.12 -11.00 -5.19
N VAL A 458 -8.32 -9.94 -5.26
CA VAL A 458 -6.90 -10.00 -5.61
C VAL A 458 -6.10 -9.65 -4.36
N VAL A 459 -5.44 -10.65 -3.81
CA VAL A 459 -4.76 -10.56 -2.52
C VAL A 459 -3.24 -10.50 -2.70
N GLY A 460 -2.63 -9.38 -2.34
CA GLY A 460 -1.19 -9.22 -2.21
C GLY A 460 -0.70 -9.65 -0.83
N LEU A 461 0.20 -10.62 -0.76
CA LEU A 461 0.84 -11.08 0.47
C LEU A 461 2.30 -10.66 0.48
N PHE A 462 2.65 -9.68 1.30
CA PHE A 462 3.97 -9.06 1.31
C PHE A 462 4.86 -9.60 2.43
N ASN A 463 6.14 -9.79 2.11
CA ASN A 463 7.19 -9.96 3.09
C ASN A 463 8.20 -8.82 3.01
N PHE A 464 8.25 -8.00 4.06
CA PHE A 464 9.14 -6.85 4.16
C PHE A 464 10.51 -7.18 4.77
N ASP A 465 10.66 -8.38 5.34
CA ASP A 465 11.92 -8.83 5.93
C ASP A 465 12.97 -9.05 4.84
N MET A 466 14.22 -8.65 5.13
CA MET A 466 15.31 -8.70 4.16
C MET A 466 16.02 -10.05 4.10
N ASP A 467 15.91 -10.85 5.16
CA ASP A 467 16.75 -12.02 5.37
C ASP A 467 15.93 -13.31 5.52
N LYS A 468 14.68 -13.21 5.99
CA LYS A 468 13.85 -14.36 6.38
C LYS A 468 12.58 -14.44 5.55
N SER A 469 12.25 -15.66 5.11
CA SER A 469 10.93 -15.95 4.57
C SER A 469 9.86 -15.78 5.64
N LYS A 470 8.67 -15.36 5.24
CA LYS A 470 7.51 -15.25 6.12
C LYS A 470 6.41 -16.21 5.65
N THR A 471 5.86 -17.00 6.56
CA THR A 471 4.67 -17.82 6.28
C THR A 471 3.45 -17.14 6.88
N LEU A 472 2.52 -16.70 6.02
CA LEU A 472 1.25 -16.11 6.42
C LEU A 472 0.12 -17.12 6.22
N PHE A 473 -0.82 -17.20 7.16
CA PHE A 473 -2.07 -17.94 6.94
C PHE A 473 -3.14 -16.99 6.41
N LEU A 474 -3.48 -17.15 5.13
CA LEU A 474 -4.57 -16.40 4.50
C LEU A 474 -5.91 -17.03 4.89
N LYS A 475 -6.46 -16.56 6.00
CA LYS A 475 -7.74 -17.04 6.52
C LYS A 475 -8.91 -16.47 5.71
N LEU A 476 -9.64 -17.34 5.04
CA LEU A 476 -10.74 -16.96 4.13
C LEU A 476 -11.85 -16.17 4.83
N LYS A 477 -12.12 -16.48 6.09
CA LYS A 477 -13.12 -15.76 6.90
C LYS A 477 -12.79 -14.29 7.09
N ASP A 478 -11.50 -13.95 7.21
CA ASP A 478 -11.07 -12.55 7.39
C ASP A 478 -11.34 -11.71 6.14
N LEU A 479 -11.48 -12.37 4.98
CA LEU A 479 -11.82 -11.76 3.69
C LEU A 479 -13.32 -11.86 3.34
N CYS A 480 -14.16 -12.31 4.28
CA CYS A 480 -15.62 -12.52 4.10
C CYS A 480 -16.06 -13.69 3.21
N TYR A 481 -15.21 -14.71 3.06
CA TYR A 481 -15.68 -16.01 2.60
C TYR A 481 -16.17 -16.84 3.79
N ASP A 482 -17.24 -17.62 3.60
CA ASP A 482 -17.67 -18.56 4.62
C ASP A 482 -16.74 -19.77 4.72
N ASP A 483 -16.60 -20.31 5.94
CA ASP A 483 -15.74 -21.46 6.25
C ASP A 483 -16.12 -22.75 5.49
N THR A 484 -17.31 -22.78 4.90
CA THR A 484 -17.89 -23.92 4.18
C THR A 484 -17.85 -23.77 2.66
N SER A 485 -17.21 -22.75 2.13
CA SER A 485 -17.08 -22.57 0.69
C SER A 485 -15.72 -23.03 0.22
N LEU A 486 -15.70 -23.65 -0.96
CA LEU A 486 -14.46 -23.84 -1.71
C LEU A 486 -14.12 -22.53 -2.39
N VAL A 487 -12.91 -22.03 -2.18
CA VAL A 487 -12.39 -20.84 -2.84
C VAL A 487 -11.24 -21.25 -3.73
N GLN A 488 -11.39 -20.95 -5.01
CA GLN A 488 -10.39 -21.21 -6.04
C GLN A 488 -9.25 -20.19 -5.93
N VAL A 489 -8.01 -20.64 -6.06
CA VAL A 489 -6.81 -19.81 -5.86
C VAL A 489 -5.93 -19.83 -7.12
N PHE A 490 -5.56 -18.67 -7.63
CA PHE A 490 -4.61 -18.53 -8.74
C PHE A 490 -3.49 -17.56 -8.41
N ASP A 491 -2.24 -17.96 -8.63
CA ASP A 491 -1.06 -17.10 -8.47
C ASP A 491 -0.73 -16.36 -9.76
N PHE A 492 -0.91 -15.04 -9.73
CA PHE A 492 -0.73 -14.19 -10.91
C PHE A 492 0.72 -14.15 -11.42
N TRP A 493 1.68 -13.96 -10.51
CA TRP A 493 3.08 -13.77 -10.91
C TRP A 493 3.71 -15.07 -11.40
N ASN A 494 3.28 -16.20 -10.84
CA ASN A 494 3.74 -17.53 -11.24
C ASN A 494 2.87 -18.17 -12.34
N LYS A 495 1.71 -17.58 -12.65
CA LYS A 495 0.76 -18.03 -13.67
C LYS A 495 0.25 -19.45 -13.40
N GLU A 496 -0.06 -19.73 -12.14
CA GLU A 496 -0.31 -21.09 -11.65
C GLU A 496 -1.62 -21.17 -10.87
N TYR A 497 -2.43 -22.18 -11.18
CA TYR A 497 -3.61 -22.51 -10.38
C TYR A 497 -3.21 -23.35 -9.17
N LEU A 498 -3.59 -22.90 -7.97
CA LEU A 498 -3.19 -23.51 -6.70
C LEU A 498 -4.27 -24.38 -6.07
N GLY A 499 -5.38 -24.66 -6.78
CA GLY A 499 -6.47 -25.49 -6.29
C GLY A 499 -7.62 -24.70 -5.65
N ALA A 500 -8.56 -25.42 -5.04
CA ALA A 500 -9.73 -24.87 -4.37
C ALA A 500 -9.84 -25.38 -2.93
N TRP A 501 -9.78 -24.47 -1.97
CA TRP A 501 -9.59 -24.80 -0.55
C TRP A 501 -10.67 -24.16 0.34
N ARG A 502 -10.87 -24.77 1.51
CA ARG A 502 -11.73 -24.27 2.59
C ARG A 502 -10.86 -23.64 3.67
N LYS A 503 -11.44 -22.79 4.52
CA LYS A 503 -10.82 -22.15 5.71
C LYS A 503 -9.66 -21.19 5.44
N GLY A 504 -8.72 -21.52 4.56
CA GLY A 504 -7.55 -20.70 4.28
C GLY A 504 -6.39 -21.49 3.71
N MET A 505 -5.36 -20.76 3.30
CA MET A 505 -4.11 -21.30 2.78
C MET A 505 -2.91 -20.67 3.48
N ALA A 506 -1.97 -21.48 3.95
CA ALA A 506 -0.67 -20.98 4.37
C ALA A 506 0.20 -20.70 3.15
N VAL A 507 0.84 -19.53 3.13
CA VAL A 507 1.66 -19.06 2.01
C VAL A 507 3.00 -18.62 2.54
N THR A 508 4.05 -19.33 2.13
CA THR A 508 5.44 -18.92 2.37
C THR A 508 5.89 -17.94 1.31
N ILE A 509 6.40 -16.80 1.76
CA ILE A 509 6.78 -15.65 0.95
C ILE A 509 8.28 -15.39 1.20
N PRO A 510 9.14 -15.47 0.17
CA PRO A 510 10.57 -15.18 0.30
C PRO A 510 10.87 -13.77 0.86
N PRO A 511 12.10 -13.51 1.36
CA PRO A 511 12.50 -12.17 1.80
C PRO A 511 12.31 -11.11 0.69
N THR A 512 11.88 -9.91 1.06
CA THR A 512 11.66 -8.76 0.14
C THR A 512 10.81 -9.09 -1.09
N SER A 513 9.74 -9.86 -0.91
CA SER A 513 8.93 -10.37 -2.02
C SER A 513 7.43 -10.27 -1.76
N VAL A 514 6.64 -10.60 -2.79
CA VAL A 514 5.18 -10.61 -2.74
C VAL A 514 4.62 -11.84 -3.46
N ARG A 515 3.49 -12.36 -2.97
CA ARG A 515 2.61 -13.28 -3.72
C ARG A 515 1.31 -12.56 -4.04
N VAL A 516 0.79 -12.73 -5.26
CA VAL A 516 -0.48 -12.10 -5.67
C VAL A 516 -1.45 -13.19 -6.07
N LEU A 517 -2.47 -13.38 -5.25
CA LEU A 517 -3.42 -14.47 -5.37
C LEU A 517 -4.79 -13.95 -5.78
N THR A 518 -5.38 -14.55 -6.80
CA THR A 518 -6.79 -14.35 -7.14
C THR A 518 -7.61 -15.37 -6.37
N LEU A 519 -8.60 -14.90 -5.62
CA LEU A 519 -9.54 -15.73 -4.88
C LEU A 519 -10.92 -15.61 -5.53
N LEU A 520 -11.50 -16.74 -5.92
CA LEU A 520 -12.83 -16.78 -6.51
C LEU A 520 -13.65 -17.89 -5.85
N LYS A 521 -14.79 -17.55 -5.26
CA LYS A 521 -15.70 -18.55 -4.68
C LYS A 521 -16.14 -19.54 -5.76
N SER A 522 -15.95 -20.83 -5.49
CA SER A 522 -16.40 -21.89 -6.39
C SER A 522 -17.92 -21.94 -6.43
N ASN A 523 -18.48 -22.02 -7.64
CA ASN A 523 -19.90 -22.21 -7.86
C ASN A 523 -20.26 -23.64 -8.32
N GLY A 524 -19.31 -24.58 -8.26
CA GLY A 524 -19.48 -25.95 -8.75
C GLY A 524 -19.45 -26.10 -10.28
N HIS A 525 -19.13 -25.04 -11.02
CA HIS A 525 -18.96 -25.06 -12.47
C HIS A 525 -17.56 -24.56 -12.86
N ILE A 526 -17.19 -24.73 -14.13
CA ILE A 526 -15.97 -24.11 -14.68
C ILE A 526 -16.09 -22.59 -14.49
N GLN A 527 -15.01 -21.91 -14.12
CA GLN A 527 -15.00 -20.46 -13.94
C GLN A 527 -13.74 -19.86 -14.58
N LEU A 528 -13.89 -18.71 -15.25
CA LEU A 528 -12.75 -17.88 -15.63
C LEU A 528 -12.16 -17.25 -14.37
N ILE A 529 -10.97 -17.72 -13.96
CA ILE A 529 -10.33 -17.30 -12.72
C ILE A 529 -9.39 -16.11 -12.94
N SER A 530 -8.71 -16.03 -14.09
CA SER A 530 -7.69 -15.01 -14.34
C SER A 530 -7.53 -14.67 -15.82
N THR A 531 -6.99 -13.48 -16.10
CA THR A 531 -6.38 -13.10 -17.37
C THR A 531 -4.96 -12.60 -17.10
N ASN A 532 -4.06 -12.68 -18.10
CA ASN A 532 -2.66 -12.25 -17.93
C ASN A 532 -2.40 -10.75 -18.15
N ARG A 533 -3.41 -9.97 -18.56
CA ARG A 533 -3.18 -8.60 -19.04
C ARG A 533 -2.85 -7.63 -17.92
N HIS A 534 -3.54 -7.72 -16.79
CA HIS A 534 -3.39 -6.78 -15.68
C HIS A 534 -3.48 -7.49 -14.34
N ILE A 535 -2.79 -6.97 -13.32
CA ILE A 535 -2.78 -7.53 -11.97
C ILE A 535 -4.18 -7.63 -11.35
N THR A 536 -5.14 -6.85 -11.85
CA THR A 536 -6.57 -6.90 -11.47
C THR A 536 -7.40 -7.98 -12.21
N GLN A 537 -6.74 -8.88 -12.94
CA GLN A 537 -7.29 -10.17 -13.41
C GLN A 537 -8.54 -10.07 -14.29
N GLY A 538 -8.49 -9.21 -15.31
CA GLY A 538 -9.57 -9.05 -16.29
C GLY A 538 -10.32 -7.72 -16.21
N TYR A 539 -10.07 -6.89 -15.19
CA TYR A 539 -10.83 -5.65 -15.04
C TYR A 539 -10.67 -4.67 -16.22
N PRO A 540 -9.46 -4.27 -16.65
CA PRO A 540 -9.32 -3.32 -17.76
C PRO A 540 -9.52 -3.94 -19.15
N ASP A 541 -9.40 -5.25 -19.28
CA ASP A 541 -9.32 -5.96 -20.55
C ASP A 541 -10.58 -6.76 -20.91
N LEU A 542 -11.30 -7.35 -19.96
CA LEU A 542 -12.51 -8.11 -20.24
C LEU A 542 -13.72 -7.16 -20.36
N ILE A 543 -14.43 -7.23 -21.48
CA ILE A 543 -15.57 -6.35 -21.81
C ILE A 543 -16.91 -7.05 -21.56
N SER A 544 -16.98 -8.34 -21.85
CA SER A 544 -18.14 -9.20 -21.58
C SER A 544 -17.70 -10.63 -21.32
N LEU A 545 -18.47 -11.32 -20.50
CA LEU A 545 -18.30 -12.74 -20.19
C LEU A 545 -19.68 -13.35 -19.97
N GLU A 546 -19.97 -14.41 -20.71
CA GLU A 546 -21.19 -15.19 -20.59
C GLU A 546 -20.82 -16.66 -20.59
N SER A 547 -21.57 -17.48 -19.86
CA SER A 547 -21.40 -18.93 -19.87
C SER A 547 -22.74 -19.65 -19.94
N SER A 548 -22.73 -20.80 -20.62
CA SER A 548 -23.87 -21.72 -20.69
C SER A 548 -23.33 -23.16 -20.61
N GLY A 549 -23.53 -23.80 -19.46
CA GLY A 549 -22.92 -25.11 -19.19
C GLY A 549 -21.39 -25.04 -19.29
N ASN A 550 -20.81 -25.76 -20.25
CA ASN A 550 -19.38 -25.84 -20.48
C ASN A 550 -18.89 -24.93 -21.62
N GLU A 551 -19.71 -23.99 -22.06
CA GLU A 551 -19.38 -23.04 -23.12
C GLU A 551 -19.27 -21.63 -22.54
N PHE A 552 -18.22 -20.92 -22.95
CA PHE A 552 -17.92 -19.54 -22.56
C PHE A 552 -17.81 -18.67 -23.79
N HIS A 553 -18.49 -17.53 -23.76
CA HIS A 553 -18.41 -16.50 -24.78
C HIS A 553 -17.94 -15.22 -24.11
N GLY A 554 -16.97 -14.54 -24.69
CA GLY A 554 -16.46 -13.31 -24.12
C GLY A 554 -15.92 -12.36 -25.17
N LYS A 555 -15.67 -11.13 -24.72
CA LYS A 555 -15.04 -10.09 -25.52
C LYS A 555 -13.94 -9.44 -24.71
N SER A 556 -12.75 -9.32 -25.28
CA SER A 556 -11.57 -8.75 -24.61
C SER A 556 -10.89 -7.69 -25.46
N LYS A 557 -10.35 -6.65 -24.80
CA LYS A 557 -9.37 -5.73 -25.37
C LYS A 557 -8.00 -6.40 -25.37
N VAL A 558 -7.39 -6.49 -26.54
CA VAL A 558 -6.05 -7.08 -26.71
C VAL A 558 -5.09 -6.10 -27.35
N ILE A 559 -3.80 -6.31 -27.14
CA ILE A 559 -2.72 -5.44 -27.60
C ILE A 559 -1.95 -6.15 -28.72
N ALA A 560 -1.61 -5.40 -29.78
CA ALA A 560 -0.87 -5.92 -30.91
C ALA A 560 0.43 -6.63 -30.46
N GLY A 561 0.61 -7.88 -30.90
CA GLY A 561 1.80 -8.68 -30.64
C GLY A 561 1.92 -9.22 -29.21
N ALA A 562 1.04 -8.84 -28.29
CA ALA A 562 1.04 -9.34 -26.91
C ALA A 562 0.26 -10.65 -26.80
N PRO A 563 0.82 -11.70 -26.16
CA PRO A 563 0.04 -12.88 -25.78
C PRO A 563 -1.07 -12.50 -24.79
N TYR A 564 -2.29 -12.93 -25.09
CA TYR A 564 -3.44 -12.79 -24.20
C TYR A 564 -3.90 -14.18 -23.77
N SER A 565 -3.90 -14.42 -22.46
CA SER A 565 -4.24 -15.72 -21.86
C SER A 565 -5.47 -15.59 -20.98
N LEU A 566 -6.39 -16.55 -21.14
CA LEU A 566 -7.55 -16.80 -20.30
C LEU A 566 -7.29 -18.06 -19.49
N TYR A 567 -7.50 -18.00 -18.17
CA TYR A 567 -7.32 -19.12 -17.26
C TYR A 567 -8.67 -19.58 -16.72
N PHE A 568 -9.00 -20.84 -16.94
CA PHE A 568 -10.25 -21.46 -16.51
C PHE A 568 -9.96 -22.52 -15.47
N ALA A 569 -10.63 -22.42 -14.33
CA ALA A 569 -10.50 -23.38 -13.25
C ALA A 569 -11.75 -24.25 -13.16
N PHE A 570 -11.55 -25.55 -12.94
CA PHE A 570 -12.61 -26.56 -12.96
C PHE A 570 -13.15 -26.82 -11.54
N PRO A 571 -14.37 -27.37 -11.42
CA PRO A 571 -14.90 -27.83 -10.14
C PRO A 571 -13.97 -28.89 -9.51
N ARG A 572 -13.69 -28.75 -8.21
CA ARG A 572 -12.84 -29.72 -7.48
C ARG A 572 -13.42 -31.13 -7.61
N GLY A 573 -12.60 -32.09 -8.02
CA GLY A 573 -12.99 -33.49 -8.22
C GLY A 573 -13.59 -33.80 -9.60
N GLU A 574 -13.75 -32.80 -10.47
CA GLU A 574 -14.09 -32.98 -11.88
C GLU A 574 -12.95 -32.50 -12.77
N ASN A 575 -12.78 -33.14 -13.94
CA ASN A 575 -11.75 -32.73 -14.88
C ASN A 575 -12.33 -32.55 -16.28
N PHE A 576 -11.79 -31.54 -16.95
CA PHE A 576 -12.19 -31.15 -18.29
C PHE A 576 -10.95 -30.90 -19.14
N LYS A 577 -11.18 -30.71 -20.42
CA LYS A 577 -10.22 -30.15 -21.35
C LYS A 577 -10.93 -29.21 -22.30
N VAL A 578 -10.19 -28.24 -22.83
CA VAL A 578 -10.65 -27.40 -23.94
C VAL A 578 -10.98 -28.32 -25.12
N GLY A 579 -12.26 -28.39 -25.45
CA GLY A 579 -12.78 -29.12 -26.61
C GLY A 579 -12.61 -28.30 -27.88
N ALA A 580 -12.99 -27.03 -27.84
CA ALA A 580 -12.73 -26.06 -28.89
C ALA A 580 -12.48 -24.67 -28.30
N ALA A 581 -11.69 -23.86 -29.00
CA ALA A 581 -11.53 -22.44 -28.70
C ALA A 581 -11.35 -21.65 -30.00
N THR A 582 -12.12 -20.58 -30.18
CA THR A 582 -12.14 -19.76 -31.39
C THR A 582 -12.01 -18.29 -31.05
N VAL A 583 -11.27 -17.54 -31.86
CA VAL A 583 -11.10 -16.08 -31.72
C VAL A 583 -11.04 -15.48 -33.13
N GLY A 584 -12.19 -15.43 -33.81
CA GLY A 584 -12.23 -15.11 -35.24
C GLY A 584 -11.30 -16.02 -36.03
N GLU A 585 -10.39 -15.43 -36.82
CA GLU A 585 -9.37 -16.14 -37.60
C GLU A 585 -8.01 -16.28 -36.87
N LEU A 586 -7.89 -15.82 -35.61
CA LEU A 586 -6.64 -15.89 -34.88
C LEU A 586 -6.29 -17.32 -34.50
N ARG A 587 -5.00 -17.65 -34.54
CA ARG A 587 -4.51 -18.92 -34.03
C ARG A 587 -4.63 -18.94 -32.50
N VAL A 588 -5.29 -19.98 -31.99
CA VAL A 588 -5.46 -20.22 -30.57
C VAL A 588 -4.60 -21.40 -30.13
N LYS A 589 -3.97 -21.26 -28.96
CA LYS A 589 -3.28 -22.34 -28.25
C LYS A 589 -4.08 -22.67 -27.01
N ALA A 590 -4.36 -23.96 -26.79
CA ALA A 590 -4.97 -24.46 -25.58
C ALA A 590 -3.97 -25.37 -24.83
N ASP A 591 -3.77 -25.10 -23.55
CA ASP A 591 -3.01 -25.95 -22.64
C ASP A 591 -3.99 -26.52 -21.61
N ASN A 592 -4.02 -27.85 -21.47
CA ASN A 592 -4.91 -28.53 -20.54
C ASN A 592 -4.08 -29.10 -19.39
N HIS A 593 -4.49 -28.76 -18.18
CA HIS A 593 -3.97 -29.32 -16.95
C HIS A 593 -5.10 -30.06 -16.23
N GLN A 594 -4.75 -30.85 -15.23
CA GLN A 594 -5.79 -31.42 -14.39
C GLN A 594 -6.32 -30.32 -13.44
N GLY A 595 -7.64 -30.15 -13.40
CA GLY A 595 -8.30 -29.12 -12.60
C GLY A 595 -8.31 -27.70 -13.20
N TRP A 596 -7.60 -27.42 -14.29
CA TRP A 596 -7.64 -26.12 -14.97
C TRP A 596 -7.15 -26.17 -16.41
N ALA A 597 -7.41 -25.11 -17.18
CA ALA A 597 -6.88 -24.96 -18.53
C ALA A 597 -6.56 -23.50 -18.86
N ARG A 598 -5.70 -23.32 -19.87
CA ARG A 598 -5.34 -22.03 -20.43
C ARG A 598 -5.70 -21.97 -21.90
N VAL A 599 -6.31 -20.87 -22.31
CA VAL A 599 -6.49 -20.51 -23.72
C VAL A 599 -5.68 -19.25 -24.00
N GLU A 600 -4.78 -19.30 -24.97
CA GLU A 600 -3.89 -18.19 -25.32
C GLU A 600 -3.95 -17.88 -26.82
N PHE A 601 -3.92 -16.61 -27.16
CA PHE A 601 -3.85 -16.14 -28.54
C PHE A 601 -3.15 -14.79 -28.62
N THR A 602 -2.73 -14.41 -29.83
CA THR A 602 -2.08 -13.12 -30.11
C THR A 602 -2.73 -12.46 -31.31
N SER A 603 -3.08 -11.19 -31.15
CA SER A 603 -3.61 -10.37 -32.25
C SER A 603 -2.48 -9.55 -32.89
N PRO A 604 -2.43 -9.40 -34.23
CA PRO A 604 -1.50 -8.49 -34.88
C PRO A 604 -1.89 -7.00 -34.70
N LYS A 605 -3.10 -6.72 -34.18
CA LYS A 605 -3.62 -5.35 -33.98
C LYS A 605 -4.17 -5.20 -32.58
N SER A 606 -3.98 -4.02 -31.97
CA SER A 606 -4.69 -3.66 -30.75
C SER A 606 -6.16 -3.43 -31.09
N THR A 607 -7.04 -4.28 -30.55
CA THR A 607 -8.47 -4.28 -30.91
C THR A 607 -9.29 -5.02 -29.87
N GLU A 608 -10.62 -5.01 -30.05
CA GLU A 608 -11.52 -5.88 -29.29
C GLU A 608 -11.73 -7.17 -30.08
N VAL A 609 -11.59 -8.31 -29.42
CA VAL A 609 -11.83 -9.62 -30.02
C VAL A 609 -12.94 -10.34 -29.28
N ASN A 610 -13.82 -11.00 -30.02
CA ASN A 610 -14.74 -11.98 -29.46
C ASN A 610 -14.03 -13.32 -29.43
N TRP A 611 -14.25 -14.07 -28.35
CA TRP A 611 -13.70 -15.40 -28.16
C TRP A 611 -14.75 -16.34 -27.64
N GLU A 612 -14.64 -17.61 -28.02
CA GLU A 612 -15.50 -18.70 -27.57
C GLU A 612 -14.62 -19.86 -27.10
N VAL A 613 -14.96 -20.47 -25.98
CA VAL A 613 -14.24 -21.62 -25.43
C VAL A 613 -15.26 -22.64 -24.95
N SER A 614 -15.15 -23.88 -25.42
CA SER A 614 -15.96 -25.00 -24.95
C SER A 614 -15.11 -26.06 -24.27
N PHE A 615 -15.67 -26.69 -23.25
CA PHE A 615 -15.01 -27.72 -22.47
C PHE A 615 -15.73 -29.06 -22.60
N THR A 616 -14.95 -30.12 -22.73
CA THR A 616 -15.44 -31.50 -22.71
C THR A 616 -14.88 -32.22 -21.48
N PRO A 617 -15.64 -33.13 -20.85
CA PRO A 617 -15.11 -33.97 -19.79
C PRO A 617 -13.81 -34.67 -20.22
N ALA A 618 -12.89 -34.80 -19.27
CA ALA A 618 -11.61 -35.47 -19.47
C ALA A 618 -11.37 -36.46 -18.33
N ASP A 619 -10.47 -37.42 -18.58
CA ASP A 619 -10.07 -38.38 -17.55
C ASP A 619 -9.44 -37.64 -16.36
N TYR A 620 -9.71 -38.15 -15.16
CA TYR A 620 -9.18 -37.64 -13.91
C TYR A 620 -8.20 -38.66 -13.34
N TYR A 621 -6.92 -38.33 -13.33
CA TYR A 621 -5.89 -39.12 -12.68
C TYR A 621 -5.93 -38.91 -11.16
N HIS A 622 -6.10 -40.01 -10.43
CA HIS A 622 -6.11 -40.02 -8.98
C HIS A 622 -4.82 -40.62 -8.45
N TYR A 623 -3.98 -39.80 -7.81
CA TYR A 623 -2.79 -40.29 -7.13
C TYR A 623 -3.13 -40.69 -5.69
N PRO A 624 -2.80 -41.91 -5.24
CA PRO A 624 -2.95 -42.29 -3.84
C PRO A 624 -1.91 -41.56 -2.99
N VAL A 625 -2.32 -40.53 -2.26
CA VAL A 625 -1.43 -39.74 -1.40
C VAL A 625 -1.07 -40.49 -0.11
N SER A 626 0.18 -40.34 0.33
CA SER A 626 0.72 -41.02 1.51
C SER A 626 0.66 -40.15 2.76
N THR A 627 0.47 -40.77 3.92
CA THR A 627 0.49 -40.10 5.23
C THR A 627 1.80 -39.32 5.44
N PRO A 628 1.76 -38.05 5.87
CA PRO A 628 2.96 -37.31 6.26
C PRO A 628 3.68 -37.96 7.45
N TYR A 629 4.95 -37.60 7.68
CA TYR A 629 5.75 -38.11 8.79
C TYR A 629 6.70 -37.05 9.36
N GLY A 630 7.25 -37.30 10.55
CA GLY A 630 8.19 -36.39 11.21
C GLY A 630 7.53 -35.10 11.70
N LEU A 631 6.29 -35.19 12.18
CA LEU A 631 5.55 -34.06 12.73
C LEU A 631 6.25 -33.50 13.97
N SER A 632 6.33 -32.17 14.04
CA SER A 632 6.84 -31.41 15.18
C SER A 632 6.08 -30.09 15.31
N VAL A 633 6.02 -29.58 16.53
CA VAL A 633 5.34 -28.31 16.83
C VAL A 633 6.31 -27.46 17.64
N VAL A 634 6.53 -26.23 17.18
CA VAL A 634 7.36 -25.24 17.86
C VAL A 634 6.52 -24.02 18.21
N ALA A 635 6.77 -23.39 19.35
CA ALA A 635 6.07 -22.15 19.70
C ALA A 635 6.46 -21.01 18.76
N LYS A 636 5.53 -20.10 18.48
CA LYS A 636 5.75 -18.82 17.79
C LYS A 636 5.01 -17.72 18.53
N GLY A 637 5.75 -16.76 19.07
CA GLY A 637 5.18 -15.80 20.01
C GLY A 637 4.59 -16.49 21.24
N LEU A 638 3.56 -15.89 21.84
CA LEU A 638 2.95 -16.36 23.09
C LEU A 638 1.63 -17.09 22.90
N ASP A 639 0.97 -16.92 21.76
CA ASP A 639 -0.33 -17.48 21.41
C ASP A 639 -0.30 -18.25 20.08
N GLY A 640 0.88 -18.54 19.54
CA GLY A 640 1.05 -19.21 18.25
C GLY A 640 1.96 -20.43 18.30
N ALA A 641 1.80 -21.29 17.30
CA ALA A 641 2.66 -22.43 17.07
C ALA A 641 2.90 -22.62 15.57
N GLU A 642 4.09 -23.06 15.19
CA GLU A 642 4.40 -23.48 13.83
C GLU A 642 4.50 -25.01 13.80
N VAL A 643 3.72 -25.61 12.92
CA VAL A 643 3.65 -27.06 12.73
C VAL A 643 4.52 -27.40 11.54
N HIS A 644 5.45 -28.34 11.73
CA HIS A 644 6.37 -28.81 10.69
C HIS A 644 6.28 -30.30 10.52
N TRP A 645 6.49 -30.78 9.30
CA TRP A 645 6.71 -32.19 9.01
C TRP A 645 7.80 -32.35 7.96
N SER A 646 8.20 -33.60 7.70
CA SER A 646 9.21 -33.89 6.69
C SER A 646 8.69 -33.61 5.29
N ASP A 647 9.57 -33.12 4.42
CA ASP A 647 9.28 -33.01 2.99
C ASP A 647 8.85 -34.37 2.44
N GLN A 648 7.77 -34.37 1.66
CA GLN A 648 7.26 -35.62 1.10
C GLN A 648 8.05 -36.01 -0.14
N TYR A 649 8.52 -37.26 -0.16
CA TYR A 649 9.10 -37.87 -1.36
C TYR A 649 8.03 -38.23 -2.41
N ASN A 650 6.81 -38.58 -1.96
CA ASN A 650 5.71 -38.96 -2.83
C ASN A 650 4.92 -37.74 -3.31
N LEU A 651 4.33 -37.84 -4.50
CA LEU A 651 3.49 -36.79 -5.07
C LEU A 651 2.27 -36.51 -4.18
N ASN A 652 2.04 -35.22 -3.92
CA ASN A 652 0.84 -34.68 -3.29
C ASN A 652 0.65 -33.24 -3.81
N MET A 653 -0.53 -32.65 -3.59
CA MET A 653 -0.79 -31.25 -3.90
C MET A 653 -0.63 -30.33 -2.68
N GLY A 654 -0.29 -30.88 -1.53
CA GLY A 654 -0.13 -30.19 -0.25
C GLY A 654 -0.72 -31.01 0.89
N CYS A 655 -1.00 -30.34 2.00
CA CYS A 655 -1.58 -30.95 3.20
C CYS A 655 -2.74 -30.12 3.76
N GLU A 656 -3.72 -30.82 4.32
CA GLU A 656 -4.74 -30.24 5.19
C GLU A 656 -4.34 -30.48 6.65
N VAL A 657 -4.43 -29.42 7.45
CA VAL A 657 -4.08 -29.42 8.88
C VAL A 657 -5.35 -29.31 9.70
N TYR A 658 -5.45 -30.11 10.75
CA TYR A 658 -6.60 -30.13 11.67
C TYR A 658 -6.13 -29.84 13.08
N LEU A 659 -6.90 -29.03 13.80
CA LEU A 659 -6.70 -28.73 15.21
C LEU A 659 -7.89 -29.26 16.01
N ASN A 660 -7.65 -30.20 16.92
CA ASN A 660 -8.68 -30.91 17.68
C ASN A 660 -9.75 -31.58 16.80
N GLY A 661 -9.36 -32.05 15.62
CA GLY A 661 -10.24 -32.69 14.63
C GLY A 661 -10.94 -31.72 13.68
N ASP A 662 -10.92 -30.41 13.93
CA ASP A 662 -11.49 -29.40 13.04
C ASP A 662 -10.46 -28.96 11.98
N LEU A 663 -10.89 -28.85 10.72
CA LEU A 663 -10.03 -28.35 9.64
C LEU A 663 -9.58 -26.92 9.95
N ALA A 664 -8.26 -26.75 10.12
CA ALA A 664 -7.62 -25.46 10.33
C ALA A 664 -7.34 -24.76 8.98
N GLY A 665 -6.87 -25.50 7.98
CA GLY A 665 -6.62 -24.97 6.64
C GLY A 665 -5.70 -25.85 5.79
N TYR A 666 -5.30 -25.32 4.64
CA TYR A 666 -4.43 -25.99 3.68
C TYR A 666 -3.05 -25.33 3.60
N THR A 667 -2.02 -26.09 3.23
CA THR A 667 -0.72 -25.56 2.82
C THR A 667 -0.12 -26.38 1.67
N PRO A 668 0.51 -25.74 0.67
CA PRO A 668 1.26 -26.45 -0.36
C PRO A 668 2.64 -26.91 0.12
N THR A 669 3.09 -26.46 1.30
CA THR A 669 4.42 -26.76 1.85
C THR A 669 4.33 -27.61 3.11
N ASN A 670 5.47 -27.90 3.73
CA ASN A 670 5.57 -28.72 4.94
C ASN A 670 5.47 -27.91 6.26
N ILE A 671 4.91 -26.70 6.19
CA ILE A 671 4.81 -25.76 7.31
C ILE A 671 3.40 -25.18 7.38
N PHE A 672 2.85 -25.11 8.59
CA PHE A 672 1.56 -24.46 8.84
C PHE A 672 1.57 -23.66 10.15
N PRO A 673 1.30 -22.35 10.13
CA PRO A 673 1.20 -21.55 11.35
C PRO A 673 -0.21 -21.67 11.97
N LEU A 674 -0.25 -21.81 13.29
CA LEU A 674 -1.43 -21.73 14.13
C LEU A 674 -1.31 -20.48 15.02
N THR A 675 -2.41 -19.76 15.20
CA THR A 675 -2.47 -18.52 15.99
C THR A 675 -3.71 -18.49 16.89
N GLY A 676 -3.72 -17.63 17.90
CA GLY A 676 -4.85 -17.50 18.83
C GLY A 676 -5.04 -18.72 19.74
N LEU A 677 -3.97 -19.46 20.02
CA LEU A 677 -3.95 -20.59 20.94
C LEU A 677 -3.89 -20.09 22.39
N ASN A 678 -4.68 -20.71 23.25
CA ASN A 678 -4.59 -20.52 24.69
C ASN A 678 -3.40 -21.35 25.24
N PRO A 679 -2.38 -20.72 25.86
CA PRO A 679 -1.19 -21.41 26.35
C PRO A 679 -1.47 -22.55 27.32
N ASP A 680 -2.54 -22.45 28.11
CA ASP A 680 -2.88 -23.43 29.13
C ASP A 680 -3.72 -24.61 28.63
N SER A 681 -4.24 -24.53 27.40
CA SER A 681 -5.02 -25.59 26.77
C SER A 681 -4.13 -26.68 26.16
N SER A 682 -4.67 -27.91 26.12
CA SER A 682 -4.07 -29.00 25.36
C SER A 682 -4.69 -29.07 23.98
N TYR A 683 -3.86 -29.27 22.97
CA TYR A 683 -4.25 -29.36 21.57
C TYR A 683 -3.78 -30.67 20.95
N GLU A 684 -4.59 -31.24 20.07
CA GLU A 684 -4.15 -32.24 19.10
C GLU A 684 -4.03 -31.57 17.74
N VAL A 685 -2.84 -31.57 17.16
CA VAL A 685 -2.68 -31.23 15.75
C VAL A 685 -2.53 -32.51 14.94
N SER A 686 -3.21 -32.58 13.80
CA SER A 686 -3.03 -33.67 12.84
C SER A 686 -2.89 -33.13 11.42
N VAL A 687 -2.12 -33.85 10.60
CA VAL A 687 -1.82 -33.46 9.22
C VAL A 687 -2.11 -34.64 8.29
N LYS A 688 -2.83 -34.35 7.21
CA LYS A 688 -3.07 -35.29 6.11
C LYS A 688 -2.59 -34.69 4.81
N SER A 689 -1.99 -35.51 3.95
CA SER A 689 -1.72 -35.08 2.57
C SER A 689 -3.03 -35.07 1.79
N VAL A 690 -3.12 -34.21 0.79
CA VAL A 690 -4.31 -34.04 -0.04
C VAL A 690 -3.95 -34.00 -1.52
N TRP A 691 -4.78 -34.63 -2.34
CA TRP A 691 -4.71 -34.51 -3.80
C TRP A 691 -5.61 -33.38 -4.29
N GLU A 692 -5.44 -32.94 -5.53
CA GLU A 692 -6.23 -31.85 -6.14
C GLU A 692 -7.74 -32.10 -6.16
N ASP A 693 -8.19 -33.35 -6.23
CA ASP A 693 -9.62 -33.71 -6.12
C ASP A 693 -10.17 -33.61 -4.69
N GLY A 694 -9.29 -33.40 -3.72
CA GLY A 694 -9.60 -33.36 -2.30
C GLY A 694 -9.65 -34.67 -1.56
N ARG A 695 -9.20 -35.76 -2.18
CA ARG A 695 -8.95 -37.00 -1.43
C ARG A 695 -7.73 -36.83 -0.55
N GLU A 696 -7.92 -37.15 0.72
CA GLU A 696 -6.90 -37.14 1.75
C GLU A 696 -6.20 -38.50 1.87
N SER A 697 -5.03 -38.54 2.52
CA SER A 697 -4.46 -39.81 2.99
C SER A 697 -5.39 -40.51 3.97
N ASN A 698 -5.39 -41.85 3.93
CA ASN A 698 -6.23 -42.66 4.82
C ASN A 698 -5.93 -42.41 6.30
N ASP A 699 -4.65 -42.24 6.63
CA ASP A 699 -4.19 -41.94 7.99
C ASP A 699 -3.67 -40.49 8.06
N ALA A 700 -3.61 -39.97 9.28
CA ALA A 700 -2.97 -38.69 9.60
C ALA A 700 -1.72 -38.95 10.48
N VAL A 701 -0.76 -38.03 10.46
CA VAL A 701 0.22 -37.92 11.54
C VAL A 701 -0.30 -36.91 12.55
N SER A 702 -0.31 -37.28 13.84
CA SER A 702 -0.87 -36.45 14.91
C SER A 702 0.13 -36.27 16.05
N GLN A 703 0.03 -35.13 16.74
CA GLN A 703 0.79 -34.84 17.95
C GLN A 703 -0.06 -34.02 18.93
N LEU A 704 -0.06 -34.45 20.20
CA LEU A 704 -0.56 -33.65 21.31
C LEU A 704 0.50 -32.63 21.75
N PHE A 705 0.09 -31.40 21.99
CA PHE A 705 0.96 -30.38 22.56
C PHE A 705 0.19 -29.44 23.48
N LYS A 706 0.93 -28.77 24.36
CA LYS A 706 0.46 -27.63 25.15
C LYS A 706 1.41 -26.47 24.89
N LEU A 707 0.89 -25.36 24.38
CA LEU A 707 1.72 -24.24 23.92
C LEU A 707 2.63 -23.73 25.04
N LYS A 708 2.11 -23.59 26.27
CA LYS A 708 2.93 -23.18 27.42
C LYS A 708 4.17 -24.05 27.54
N SER A 709 4.08 -25.37 27.44
CA SER A 709 5.24 -26.28 27.54
C SER A 709 6.27 -26.13 26.42
N LEU A 710 5.90 -25.52 25.28
CA LEU A 710 6.80 -25.26 24.15
C LEU A 710 7.49 -23.89 24.24
N LEU A 711 6.97 -22.96 25.05
CA LEU A 711 7.56 -21.63 25.20
C LEU A 711 8.97 -21.72 25.81
N PRO A 712 9.95 -20.96 25.30
CA PRO A 712 11.30 -20.94 25.83
C PRO A 712 11.35 -20.22 27.19
N ASP A 713 12.39 -20.51 27.97
CA ASP A 713 12.62 -19.83 29.26
C ASP A 713 12.88 -18.34 29.09
N ASN A 714 13.39 -17.92 27.93
CA ASN A 714 13.60 -16.52 27.58
C ASN A 714 13.09 -16.28 26.16
N ILE A 715 12.35 -15.19 25.95
CA ILE A 715 11.88 -14.75 24.63
C ILE A 715 12.15 -13.26 24.45
N TYR A 716 12.77 -12.87 23.33
CA TYR A 716 13.00 -11.46 23.06
C TYR A 716 11.69 -10.76 22.66
N SER A 717 11.56 -9.50 23.04
CA SER A 717 10.39 -8.67 22.70
C SER A 717 10.28 -8.44 21.19
N SER A 718 11.40 -8.54 20.46
CA SER A 718 11.44 -8.52 19.00
C SER A 718 10.91 -9.80 18.33
N GLU A 719 10.78 -10.90 19.08
CA GLU A 719 10.13 -12.13 18.62
C GLU A 719 8.62 -12.14 18.91
N LEU A 720 8.11 -11.09 19.57
CA LEU A 720 6.71 -10.95 19.93
C LEU A 720 5.98 -10.02 18.96
N HIS A 721 4.72 -10.34 18.69
CA HIS A 721 3.82 -9.42 18.02
C HIS A 721 3.15 -8.52 19.05
N PRO A 722 3.41 -7.20 19.02
CA PRO A 722 2.73 -6.30 19.94
C PRO A 722 1.23 -6.26 19.61
N VAL A 723 0.40 -6.13 20.65
CA VAL A 723 -1.01 -5.77 20.51
C VAL A 723 -1.09 -4.50 19.66
N TYR A 724 -0.35 -3.46 20.04
CA TYR A 724 -0.12 -2.29 19.20
C TYR A 724 1.27 -1.70 19.47
N ALA A 725 1.78 -0.99 18.48
CA ALA A 725 2.94 -0.13 18.61
C ALA A 725 2.62 1.24 17.99
N THR A 726 2.94 2.32 18.69
CA THR A 726 2.90 3.69 18.17
C THR A 726 4.25 4.33 18.38
N ILE A 727 4.71 5.14 17.42
CA ILE A 727 6.00 5.82 17.47
C ILE A 727 5.81 7.22 16.92
N GLY A 728 6.45 8.21 17.55
CA GLY A 728 6.31 9.61 17.18
C GLY A 728 6.92 9.95 15.83
N TRP A 729 7.97 9.23 15.43
CA TRP A 729 8.66 9.38 14.15
C TRP A 729 9.29 8.07 13.68
N GLY A 730 9.27 7.81 12.38
CA GLY A 730 9.78 6.56 11.79
C GLY A 730 8.89 5.36 12.10
N THR A 731 9.47 4.17 11.98
CA THR A 731 8.75 2.89 12.18
C THR A 731 9.47 2.02 13.21
N LEU A 732 8.77 1.05 13.79
CA LEU A 732 9.33 0.22 14.85
C LEU A 732 10.51 -0.58 14.31
N GLY A 733 11.69 -0.33 14.86
CA GLY A 733 12.86 -1.13 14.58
C GLY A 733 12.77 -2.45 15.34
N VAL A 734 12.61 -3.56 14.63
CA VAL A 734 12.68 -4.91 15.21
C VAL A 734 14.07 -5.46 14.92
N ASP A 735 14.86 -5.69 15.97
CA ASP A 735 16.29 -6.06 15.91
C ASP A 735 17.16 -5.01 15.15
N ARG A 736 16.69 -3.76 15.10
CA ARG A 736 17.33 -2.61 14.47
C ARG A 736 16.86 -1.32 15.13
N SER A 737 17.61 -0.24 14.95
CA SER A 737 17.22 1.09 15.42
C SER A 737 16.01 1.60 14.64
N VAL A 738 15.42 2.72 15.09
CA VAL A 738 14.36 3.42 14.33
C VAL A 738 14.82 3.93 12.96
N MET A 739 16.15 4.04 12.75
CA MET A 739 16.77 4.42 11.48
C MET A 739 17.03 3.21 10.56
N GLY A 740 16.72 1.99 11.02
CA GLY A 740 16.98 0.75 10.30
C GLY A 740 18.43 0.25 10.36
N SER A 741 19.32 0.97 11.05
CA SER A 741 20.70 0.54 11.34
C SER A 741 20.75 -0.44 12.50
N LYS A 742 21.93 -1.03 12.78
CA LYS A 742 22.14 -1.79 14.01
C LYS A 742 21.88 -0.91 15.24
N MET A 743 21.22 -1.46 16.26
CA MET A 743 21.02 -0.80 17.55
C MET A 743 22.35 -0.64 18.26
N SER A 744 22.59 0.54 18.80
CA SER A 744 23.82 0.81 19.54
C SER A 744 23.63 1.83 20.64
N ILE A 745 24.12 1.52 21.84
CA ILE A 745 24.01 2.39 23.02
C ILE A 745 25.39 2.46 23.66
N ASP A 746 25.95 3.67 23.77
CA ASP A 746 27.26 3.92 24.39
C ASP A 746 28.40 3.07 23.77
N GLY A 747 28.36 2.90 22.46
CA GLY A 747 29.32 2.10 21.68
C GLY A 747 29.09 0.58 21.74
N GLY A 748 28.16 0.10 22.57
CA GLY A 748 27.74 -1.31 22.58
C GLY A 748 26.79 -1.61 21.42
N ILE A 749 27.01 -2.72 20.70
CA ILE A 749 26.15 -3.16 19.59
C ILE A 749 25.22 -4.27 20.08
N TYR A 750 23.93 -4.17 19.74
CA TYR A 750 22.91 -5.12 20.15
C TYR A 750 22.21 -5.73 18.95
N GLU A 751 22.17 -7.06 18.90
CA GLU A 751 21.55 -7.81 17.80
C GLU A 751 20.04 -8.04 18.01
N HIS A 752 19.55 -7.94 19.27
CA HIS A 752 18.14 -8.12 19.58
C HIS A 752 17.56 -6.92 20.32
N GLY A 753 16.27 -6.62 20.09
CA GLY A 753 15.58 -5.52 20.78
C GLY A 753 14.65 -4.71 19.89
N LEU A 754 14.17 -3.60 20.43
CA LEU A 754 13.22 -2.70 19.77
C LEU A 754 13.77 -1.27 19.70
N GLY A 755 14.06 -0.79 18.50
CA GLY A 755 14.43 0.59 18.22
C GLY A 755 13.21 1.47 18.03
N THR A 756 13.15 2.60 18.75
CA THR A 756 11.99 3.50 18.76
C THR A 756 12.40 4.96 18.65
N HIS A 757 11.40 5.84 18.53
CA HIS A 757 11.55 7.29 18.67
C HIS A 757 10.46 7.81 19.63
N ALA A 758 10.78 8.81 20.46
CA ALA A 758 9.78 9.40 21.34
C ALA A 758 8.70 10.20 20.56
N ASN A 759 7.44 10.24 20.97
CA ASN A 759 6.82 9.40 21.99
C ASN A 759 6.48 8.03 21.39
N SER A 760 6.76 6.94 22.11
CA SER A 760 6.37 5.59 21.69
C SER A 760 5.65 4.82 22.78
N ASP A 761 4.73 3.94 22.37
CA ASP A 761 3.99 2.99 23.22
C ASP A 761 3.97 1.64 22.48
N ILE A 762 4.43 0.57 23.14
CA ILE A 762 4.44 -0.80 22.60
C ILE A 762 3.80 -1.72 23.63
N LEU A 763 2.59 -2.20 23.35
CA LEU A 763 1.86 -3.08 24.25
C LEU A 763 1.99 -4.54 23.81
N PHE A 764 2.40 -5.41 24.72
CA PHE A 764 2.40 -6.87 24.55
C PHE A 764 1.36 -7.52 25.46
N ASN A 765 0.71 -8.57 24.95
CA ASN A 765 -0.02 -9.51 25.80
C ASN A 765 0.94 -10.62 26.24
N VAL A 766 1.21 -10.72 27.54
CA VAL A 766 2.18 -11.66 28.14
C VAL A 766 1.53 -12.71 29.05
N ASP A 767 0.22 -12.59 29.33
CA ASP A 767 -0.66 -13.60 29.95
C ASP A 767 -0.08 -14.34 31.19
N ASP A 768 0.70 -13.65 32.06
CA ASP A 768 1.36 -14.25 33.23
C ASP A 768 2.22 -15.49 32.89
N LEU A 769 2.77 -15.53 31.67
CA LEU A 769 3.60 -16.64 31.20
C LEU A 769 5.07 -16.54 31.66
N TYR A 770 5.49 -15.33 32.05
CA TYR A 770 6.85 -14.98 32.40
C TYR A 770 6.88 -14.21 33.72
N ALA A 771 8.01 -14.31 34.43
CA ALA A 771 8.16 -13.76 35.77
C ALA A 771 8.97 -12.46 35.79
N ARG A 772 9.73 -12.17 34.74
CA ARG A 772 10.62 -11.02 34.69
C ARG A 772 10.70 -10.43 33.29
N PHE A 773 10.80 -9.10 33.21
CA PHE A 773 11.21 -8.38 32.02
C PHE A 773 12.62 -7.81 32.25
N THR A 774 13.53 -8.04 31.31
CA THR A 774 14.88 -7.47 31.32
C THR A 774 15.16 -6.75 30.01
N ALA A 775 15.97 -5.69 30.05
CA ALA A 775 16.41 -4.94 28.87
C ALA A 775 17.69 -4.16 29.19
N VAL A 776 18.29 -3.56 28.16
CA VAL A 776 19.25 -2.46 28.27
C VAL A 776 18.65 -1.29 27.51
N VAL A 777 18.50 -0.14 28.16
CA VAL A 777 17.87 1.05 27.57
C VAL A 777 18.84 2.21 27.47
N GLY A 778 18.61 3.07 26.49
CA GLY A 778 19.36 4.30 26.26
C GLY A 778 19.07 4.92 24.90
N LEU A 779 19.66 6.10 24.65
CA LEU A 779 19.56 6.71 23.32
C LEU A 779 20.47 5.97 22.33
N ASP A 780 19.95 5.73 21.12
CA ASP A 780 20.70 5.08 20.05
C ASP A 780 21.82 6.00 19.54
N ASP A 781 23.04 5.48 19.37
CA ASP A 781 24.21 6.29 19.00
C ASP A 781 24.07 6.98 17.63
N ASN A 782 23.12 6.57 16.77
CA ASN A 782 22.84 7.26 15.51
C ASN A 782 22.09 8.58 15.70
N SER A 783 21.55 8.88 16.89
CA SER A 783 20.90 10.16 17.17
C SER A 783 21.83 11.27 17.66
N LYS A 784 23.13 11.00 17.85
CA LYS A 784 24.10 12.05 18.20
C LYS A 784 24.12 13.13 17.13
N SER A 785 23.80 14.37 17.51
CA SER A 785 23.88 15.52 16.61
C SER A 785 25.28 15.63 16.01
N ARG A 786 25.40 15.52 14.69
CA ARG A 786 26.67 15.68 13.96
C ARG A 786 27.03 17.15 13.68
N VAL A 787 26.17 18.09 14.09
CA VAL A 787 26.33 19.53 13.83
C VAL A 787 26.49 20.26 15.17
N VAL A 788 27.67 20.85 15.36
CA VAL A 788 28.06 21.62 16.56
C VAL A 788 27.76 23.12 16.44
N ASP A 789 27.01 23.55 15.42
CA ASP A 789 26.76 24.97 15.18
C ASP A 789 25.25 25.28 15.10
N ASN A 790 24.85 26.32 15.85
CA ASN A 790 23.50 26.87 16.01
C ASN A 790 22.46 26.09 16.86
N GLY A 791 22.87 25.57 18.01
CA GLY A 791 21.92 25.25 19.11
C GLY A 791 21.14 23.94 18.95
N SER A 792 21.68 22.99 18.19
CA SER A 792 21.22 21.60 18.13
C SER A 792 21.23 21.00 19.55
N LYS A 793 20.05 20.63 20.06
CA LYS A 793 19.91 19.88 21.30
C LYS A 793 20.23 18.41 21.05
N ASP A 794 20.97 17.78 21.95
CA ASP A 794 21.02 16.32 22.04
C ASP A 794 19.65 15.80 22.51
N GLY A 795 19.27 14.61 22.04
CA GLY A 795 18.00 14.00 22.42
C GLY A 795 17.91 13.72 23.93
N SER A 796 16.69 13.73 24.45
CA SER A 796 16.44 13.37 25.85
C SER A 796 15.13 12.60 25.99
N VAL A 797 15.20 11.45 26.65
CA VAL A 797 14.05 10.53 26.73
C VAL A 797 13.79 10.03 28.14
N VAL A 798 12.57 9.57 28.40
CA VAL A 798 12.22 8.80 29.60
C VAL A 798 11.59 7.49 29.18
N PHE A 799 12.17 6.39 29.63
CA PHE A 799 11.62 5.04 29.45
C PHE A 799 10.69 4.72 30.61
N PHE A 800 9.58 4.06 30.31
CA PHE A 800 8.62 3.54 31.27
C PHE A 800 8.24 2.10 30.93
N VAL A 801 8.01 1.31 31.98
CA VAL A 801 7.41 -0.02 31.87
C VAL A 801 6.16 -0.06 32.73
N TYR A 802 5.01 -0.37 32.12
CA TYR A 802 3.75 -0.57 32.83
C TYR A 802 3.29 -2.03 32.74
N GLY A 803 2.75 -2.56 33.84
CA GLY A 803 2.07 -3.84 33.90
C GLY A 803 0.60 -3.63 34.23
N ASP A 804 -0.30 -4.09 33.36
CA ASP A 804 -1.75 -3.93 33.51
C ASP A 804 -2.21 -2.49 33.82
N GLY A 805 -1.53 -1.51 33.20
CA GLY A 805 -1.81 -0.09 33.37
C GLY A 805 -1.17 0.55 34.61
N HIS A 806 -0.44 -0.21 35.42
CA HIS A 806 0.30 0.29 36.59
C HIS A 806 1.79 0.45 36.26
N GLU A 807 2.38 1.57 36.66
CA GLU A 807 3.81 1.80 36.46
C GLU A 807 4.62 0.84 37.32
N LEU A 808 5.50 0.07 36.68
CA LEU A 808 6.42 -0.84 37.36
C LEU A 808 7.82 -0.23 37.49
N TRP A 809 8.22 0.60 36.53
CA TRP A 809 9.54 1.20 36.48
C TRP A 809 9.59 2.39 35.51
N HIS A 810 10.49 3.34 35.77
CA HIS A 810 10.89 4.37 34.81
C HIS A 810 12.37 4.74 34.98
N SER A 811 13.01 5.23 33.91
CA SER A 811 14.44 5.56 33.91
C SER A 811 14.78 6.91 34.56
N GLY A 812 13.79 7.81 34.64
CA GLY A 812 14.08 9.25 34.70
C GLY A 812 14.61 9.77 33.36
N VAL A 813 15.01 11.04 33.31
CA VAL A 813 15.54 11.64 32.06
C VAL A 813 16.89 11.01 31.72
N MET A 814 16.97 10.43 30.53
CA MET A 814 18.19 9.86 29.94
C MET A 814 18.68 10.75 28.80
N THR A 815 20.01 10.87 28.71
CA THR A 815 20.73 11.50 27.59
C THR A 815 21.83 10.55 27.14
N HIS A 816 22.58 10.85 26.06
CA HIS A 816 23.74 10.04 25.71
C HIS A 816 24.76 9.90 26.85
N ALA A 817 24.86 10.88 27.75
CA ALA A 817 25.75 10.82 28.93
C ALA A 817 25.29 9.81 29.99
N SER A 818 24.03 9.38 29.96
CA SER A 818 23.50 8.34 30.85
C SER A 818 24.05 6.94 30.51
N GLY A 819 24.52 6.74 29.29
CA GLY A 819 25.03 5.46 28.80
C GLY A 819 23.98 4.34 28.77
N ALA A 820 24.45 3.11 28.55
CA ALA A 820 23.62 1.91 28.53
C ALA A 820 23.14 1.54 29.94
N THR A 821 21.83 1.57 30.19
CA THR A 821 21.24 1.31 31.51
C THR A 821 20.49 -0.03 31.55
N PRO A 822 20.90 -1.00 32.38
CA PRO A 822 20.18 -2.26 32.51
C PRO A 822 18.87 -2.12 33.27
N VAL A 823 17.85 -2.86 32.84
CA VAL A 823 16.50 -2.91 33.41
C VAL A 823 16.19 -4.35 33.80
N SER A 824 15.59 -4.55 34.98
CA SER A 824 15.15 -5.86 35.48
C SER A 824 13.95 -5.69 36.41
N ILE A 825 12.79 -6.17 35.98
CA ILE A 825 11.49 -5.88 36.60
C ILE A 825 10.72 -7.18 36.81
N ASP A 826 10.14 -7.37 38.00
CA ASP A 826 9.20 -8.49 38.27
C ASP A 826 7.87 -8.21 37.57
N ILE A 827 7.42 -9.16 36.76
CA ILE A 827 6.16 -9.09 36.01
C ILE A 827 5.24 -10.28 36.30
N LYS A 828 5.45 -11.00 37.41
CA LYS A 828 4.53 -12.08 37.82
C LYS A 828 3.11 -11.55 37.97
N GLY A 829 2.15 -12.29 37.43
CA GLY A 829 0.75 -11.93 37.40
C GLY A 829 0.38 -10.90 36.34
N VAL A 830 1.36 -10.29 35.66
CA VAL A 830 1.10 -9.26 34.64
C VAL A 830 0.56 -9.91 33.38
N LYS A 831 -0.53 -9.36 32.85
CA LYS A 831 -1.11 -9.82 31.58
C LYS A 831 -0.73 -8.91 30.42
N HIS A 832 -0.72 -7.60 30.63
CA HIS A 832 -0.36 -6.63 29.61
C HIS A 832 0.90 -5.87 30.01
N LEU A 833 1.94 -5.94 29.17
CA LEU A 833 3.19 -5.21 29.37
C LEU A 833 3.30 -4.08 28.35
N LEU A 834 3.34 -2.83 28.82
CA LEU A 834 3.54 -1.65 27.97
C LEU A 834 4.95 -1.12 28.15
N LEU A 835 5.71 -1.06 27.06
CA LEU A 835 6.98 -0.35 26.95
C LEU A 835 6.72 1.03 26.36
N LYS A 836 7.10 2.09 27.07
CA LYS A 836 6.81 3.48 26.66
C LYS A 836 8.07 4.33 26.69
N VAL A 837 8.22 5.21 25.70
CA VAL A 837 9.28 6.24 25.66
C VAL A 837 8.63 7.61 25.50
N THR A 838 9.04 8.60 26.29
CA THR A 838 8.59 9.99 26.17
C THR A 838 9.73 10.97 25.95
N ASP A 839 9.42 12.13 25.37
CA ASP A 839 10.35 13.21 24.95
C ASP A 839 10.94 14.08 26.08
N ALA A 840 10.90 13.58 27.32
CA ALA A 840 11.31 14.26 28.54
C ALA A 840 10.76 15.71 28.73
N GLY A 841 9.73 16.10 27.98
CA GLY A 841 9.13 17.43 28.02
C GLY A 841 9.89 18.52 27.25
N ASP A 842 10.89 18.19 26.44
CA ASP A 842 11.69 19.18 25.69
C ASP A 842 11.61 19.06 24.16
N GLY A 843 10.72 18.17 23.69
CA GLY A 843 10.35 17.95 22.30
C GLY A 843 11.13 16.78 21.69
N ILE A 844 10.58 16.17 20.63
CA ILE A 844 11.02 14.86 20.13
C ILE A 844 12.36 14.85 19.37
N ALA A 845 13.14 15.94 19.34
CA ALA A 845 14.26 16.05 18.42
C ALA A 845 15.43 15.14 18.84
N TYR A 846 15.88 14.25 17.95
CA TYR A 846 16.97 13.28 18.20
C TYR A 846 16.66 12.22 19.29
N ASP A 847 15.38 12.02 19.61
CA ASP A 847 14.93 11.09 20.65
C ASP A 847 14.86 9.64 20.15
N HIS A 848 15.92 9.17 19.50
CA HIS A 848 16.01 7.77 19.07
C HIS A 848 16.40 6.94 20.30
N ALA A 849 15.58 5.94 20.63
CA ALA A 849 15.61 5.24 21.89
C ALA A 849 15.51 3.74 21.67
N ASP A 850 16.45 2.98 22.24
CA ASP A 850 16.53 1.54 22.07
C ASP A 850 16.14 0.79 23.34
N TRP A 851 15.27 -0.21 23.19
CA TRP A 851 15.05 -1.29 24.15
C TRP A 851 15.91 -2.49 23.75
N ALA A 852 17.22 -2.39 23.96
CA ALA A 852 18.19 -3.40 23.55
C ALA A 852 18.13 -4.67 24.43
N ASN A 853 18.26 -5.84 23.82
CA ASN A 853 18.13 -7.16 24.44
C ASN A 853 16.87 -7.30 25.31
N ALA A 854 15.80 -6.55 25.01
CA ALA A 854 14.56 -6.57 25.76
C ALA A 854 13.91 -7.95 25.66
N ARG A 855 13.68 -8.62 26.78
CA ARG A 855 13.17 -10.00 26.83
C ARG A 855 12.33 -10.30 28.07
N LEU A 856 11.48 -11.31 27.94
CA LEU A 856 10.73 -11.90 29.04
C LEU A 856 11.46 -13.16 29.51
N GLU A 857 11.58 -13.35 30.82
CA GLU A 857 12.29 -14.47 31.45
C GLU A 857 11.36 -15.24 32.39
N ASN A 858 11.31 -16.56 32.22
CA ASN A 858 10.58 -17.48 33.06
C ASN A 858 11.58 -18.15 34.00
N LEU A 859 11.55 -17.76 35.27
CA LEU A 859 12.52 -18.18 36.29
C LEU A 859 12.08 -19.45 37.04
N SER A 860 11.04 -20.12 36.56
CA SER A 860 10.25 -21.10 37.32
C SER A 860 10.10 -22.47 36.62
N ARG A 861 10.97 -22.81 35.68
CA ARG A 861 11.09 -24.17 35.12
C ARG A 861 12.28 -24.93 35.67
#